data_AF-A0A4R1ZPA8-F1
#
_entry.id   AF-A0A4R1ZPA8-F1
#
_cell.length_a   1.000
_cell.length_b   1.000
_cell.length_c   1.000
_cell.angle_alpha   90.00
_cell.angle_beta   90.00
_cell.angle_gamma   90.00
#
_symmetry.space_group_name_H-M   'P 1'
#
loop_
_entity.id
_entity.type
_entity.pdbx_description
1 polymer ?
#
loop_
_entity_poly.entity_id
_entity_poly.type
_entity_poly.pdbx_seq_one_letter_code
_entity_poly.pdbx_strand_id
1 'polypeptide(L)'
;MIWKGNHPPAFMGKTGKGGMDTETMWRIRSGIRDYAEAVYRFVREIPKRYPLLTTFYAVWCWISLLLFIAGLFLYRDSRTMLVQYLWSFYVMLQSWLLCRSKTFTWRKTALFMLLGILLVIPVTAWTLMGVHGLVGGRTSDTWSQAVITPIAEEIWKLLPLGLYLLFSRRASAMSLSDYALAGAASGIGFQLMEELSRRWLNSGIIGRTYGYSTTMLGGETIHWDFWTLFPGRFEESIFPTIMTVSHPVHTAMVALGLGLAVRYRKRLSNWVFTLPALLLAWSILDHAAYNGQNSLPEWFMTISDWTGSGYHTKDTFLLMLLLGLVLDYFALNRVRSQLPMTAAERFLDPLSEIVLMWRAFILRRESFSSVMALARERRELGFSLLYGNPEAVSVQEELRARMQHHYRVAAGLALLLIGVVILAGFAAYWQGQVQLHASACFSCMFDSLQNWWDRLSFREKGAILLGAFSLALLFVGFWPALGFAFTAISIPASGHEIAKDIRDPKRLLTPENAAAALLALALSRVPFGRLVKKGGERLRKWLEKLLKRKSRPEPDIPHKPVDGREEKGEPGKPEEKEPSKNPEDEDYVHWSKAKYKGVELYDSRNGALGEFDGIDVENGIFYEAKSAEGLNRIHPKTGKPQQTPQQFTDKQLYQKTKTRINNLMEKAVGTRTTPDGTSEIPSLEDIKSIRRFQFQLDGDSPELRAAAENSLNRLRQEFPDYTFSIRFGVK
;
A
#
# COMPACT_ATOMS: atom_id res chain seq x y z
N MET A 1 -15.10 45.94 -41.96
CA MET A 1 -15.63 47.31 -41.78
C MET A 1 -16.78 47.24 -40.79
N ILE A 2 -16.57 47.84 -39.61
CA ILE A 2 -17.53 48.43 -38.66
C ILE A 2 -18.65 47.53 -38.06
N TRP A 3 -18.43 47.25 -36.78
CA TRP A 3 -19.36 46.90 -35.69
C TRP A 3 -20.65 47.76 -35.64
N LYS A 4 -21.79 47.15 -35.34
CA LYS A 4 -22.93 47.80 -34.68
C LYS A 4 -23.20 47.10 -33.35
N GLY A 5 -23.20 47.88 -32.29
CA GLY A 5 -23.41 47.44 -30.92
C GLY A 5 -24.88 47.27 -30.55
N ASN A 6 -25.09 46.73 -29.35
CA ASN A 6 -26.28 46.96 -28.54
C ASN A 6 -25.89 46.94 -27.06
N HIS A 7 -26.49 47.88 -26.32
CA HIS A 7 -26.20 48.32 -24.97
C HIS A 7 -26.44 47.25 -23.87
N PRO A 8 -25.74 47.34 -22.71
CA PRO A 8 -26.16 46.67 -21.48
C PRO A 8 -27.22 47.51 -20.72
N PRO A 9 -28.14 46.89 -19.95
CA PRO A 9 -29.12 47.63 -19.17
C PRO A 9 -28.50 48.20 -17.88
N ALA A 10 -28.99 49.38 -17.51
CA ALA A 10 -28.61 50.13 -16.32
C ALA A 10 -29.03 49.40 -15.03
N PHE A 11 -28.10 49.26 -14.08
CA PHE A 11 -28.39 48.83 -12.71
C PHE A 11 -28.41 50.05 -11.79
N MET A 12 -29.60 50.34 -11.26
CA MET A 12 -29.85 51.31 -10.18
C MET A 12 -29.23 50.81 -8.88
N GLY A 13 -28.54 51.71 -8.17
CA GLY A 13 -27.68 51.37 -7.05
C GLY A 13 -28.22 51.60 -5.64
N LYS A 14 -27.31 51.25 -4.71
CA LYS A 14 -27.09 51.70 -3.32
C LYS A 14 -27.98 51.17 -2.19
N THR A 15 -27.34 50.36 -1.33
CA THR A 15 -27.08 50.60 0.11
C THR A 15 -25.91 49.65 0.49
N GLY A 16 -24.89 49.92 1.30
CA GLY A 16 -24.50 50.98 2.22
C GLY A 16 -23.65 50.37 3.35
N LYS A 17 -22.40 50.83 3.52
CA LYS A 17 -21.43 50.67 4.63
C LYS A 17 -20.51 49.42 4.69
N GLY A 18 -19.21 49.68 4.46
CA GLY A 18 -18.17 49.29 5.42
C GLY A 18 -17.32 48.05 5.17
N GLY A 19 -17.37 47.44 3.98
CA GLY A 19 -16.46 46.37 3.60
C GLY A 19 -16.00 46.58 2.16
N MET A 20 -14.80 46.14 1.80
CA MET A 20 -14.34 46.07 0.41
C MET A 20 -15.48 45.50 -0.46
N ASP A 21 -15.99 46.31 -1.39
CA ASP A 21 -17.21 45.99 -2.12
C ASP A 21 -17.05 44.64 -2.84
N THR A 22 -18.01 43.73 -2.69
CA THR A 22 -17.90 42.36 -3.25
C THR A 22 -17.64 42.36 -4.77
N GLU A 23 -18.11 43.40 -5.46
CA GLU A 23 -17.77 43.65 -6.87
C GLU A 23 -16.29 43.95 -7.10
N THR A 24 -15.65 44.72 -6.22
CA THR A 24 -14.23 45.09 -6.33
C THR A 24 -13.34 43.86 -6.19
N MET A 25 -13.58 43.03 -5.16
CA MET A 25 -12.84 41.77 -5.01
C MET A 25 -13.09 40.81 -6.18
N TRP A 26 -14.33 40.75 -6.69
CA TRP A 26 -14.66 39.92 -7.84
C TRP A 26 -13.94 40.40 -9.10
N ARG A 27 -13.88 41.72 -9.35
CA ARG A 27 -13.19 42.34 -10.49
C ARG A 27 -11.67 42.16 -10.43
N ILE A 28 -11.07 42.28 -9.24
CA ILE A 28 -9.64 42.02 -9.05
C ILE A 28 -9.33 40.55 -9.34
N ARG A 29 -10.14 39.64 -8.78
CA ARG A 29 -9.96 38.20 -8.99
C ARG A 29 -10.14 37.80 -10.45
N SER A 30 -11.16 38.31 -11.14
CA SER A 30 -11.38 38.01 -12.56
C SER A 30 -10.24 38.55 -13.40
N GLY A 31 -9.78 39.78 -13.18
CA GLY A 31 -8.64 40.37 -13.88
C GLY A 31 -7.34 39.57 -13.70
N ILE A 32 -7.00 39.20 -12.46
CA ILE A 32 -5.83 38.35 -12.16
C ILE A 32 -5.93 36.99 -12.88
N ARG A 33 -7.12 36.38 -12.87
CA ARG A 33 -7.34 35.09 -13.54
C ARG A 33 -7.26 35.20 -15.05
N ASP A 34 -7.84 36.22 -15.65
CA ASP A 34 -7.85 36.39 -17.11
C ASP A 34 -6.42 36.61 -17.62
N TYR A 35 -5.61 37.36 -16.88
CA TYR A 35 -4.19 37.46 -17.13
C TYR A 35 -3.48 36.10 -16.98
N ALA A 36 -3.71 35.38 -15.89
CA ALA A 36 -3.13 34.06 -15.68
C ALA A 36 -3.56 33.04 -16.76
N GLU A 37 -4.79 33.15 -17.28
CA GLU A 37 -5.29 32.32 -18.37
C GLU A 37 -4.63 32.71 -19.71
N ALA A 38 -4.39 34.00 -19.94
CA ALA A 38 -3.60 34.45 -21.09
C ALA A 38 -2.18 33.90 -21.03
N VAL A 39 -1.52 33.98 -19.87
CA VAL A 39 -0.20 33.37 -19.63
C VAL A 39 -0.26 31.85 -19.83
N TYR A 40 -1.27 31.18 -19.27
CA TYR A 40 -1.43 29.73 -19.43
C TYR A 40 -1.62 29.33 -20.89
N ARG A 41 -2.44 30.07 -21.65
CA ARG A 41 -2.62 29.84 -23.10
C ARG A 41 -1.30 30.05 -23.83
N PHE A 42 -0.57 31.12 -23.53
CA PHE A 42 0.75 31.37 -24.10
C PHE A 42 1.72 30.20 -23.81
N VAL A 43 1.84 29.79 -22.55
CA VAL A 43 2.69 28.66 -22.12
C VAL A 43 2.27 27.35 -22.78
N ARG A 44 0.97 27.11 -22.93
CA ARG A 44 0.44 25.91 -23.60
C ARG A 44 0.77 25.85 -25.09
N GLU A 45 0.98 27.00 -25.73
CA GLU A 45 1.40 27.08 -27.13
C GLU A 45 2.92 26.91 -27.30
N ILE A 46 3.73 27.10 -26.26
CA ILE A 46 5.20 26.92 -26.31
C ILE A 46 5.60 25.52 -26.81
N PRO A 47 5.06 24.40 -26.27
CA PRO A 47 5.35 23.05 -26.80
C PRO A 47 5.02 22.86 -28.27
N LYS A 48 3.99 23.55 -28.78
CA LYS A 48 3.58 23.45 -30.18
C LYS A 48 4.49 24.27 -31.10
N ARG A 49 4.94 25.45 -30.63
CA ARG A 49 5.91 26.29 -31.34
C ARG A 49 7.31 25.68 -31.36
N TYR A 50 7.70 25.00 -30.29
CA TYR A 50 9.04 24.44 -30.10
C TYR A 50 8.95 22.94 -29.78
N PRO A 51 8.66 22.08 -30.77
CA PRO A 51 8.56 20.64 -30.55
C PRO A 51 9.86 20.04 -29.98
N LEU A 52 11.01 20.62 -30.29
CA LEU A 52 12.31 20.27 -29.69
C LEU A 52 12.30 20.33 -28.15
N LEU A 53 11.57 21.26 -27.53
CA LEU A 53 11.45 21.31 -26.06
C LEU A 53 10.70 20.09 -25.52
N THR A 54 9.70 19.60 -26.24
CA THR A 54 8.99 18.38 -25.84
C THR A 54 9.88 17.15 -25.96
N THR A 55 10.70 17.08 -27.01
CA THR A 55 11.71 16.02 -27.17
C THR A 55 12.75 16.10 -26.07
N PHE A 56 13.31 17.29 -25.78
CA PHE A 56 14.28 17.49 -24.71
C PHE A 56 13.71 17.11 -23.35
N TYR A 57 12.48 17.55 -23.05
CA TYR A 57 11.79 17.18 -21.81
C TYR A 57 11.55 15.68 -21.71
N ALA A 58 11.14 15.02 -22.80
CA ALA A 58 10.95 13.58 -22.83
C ALA A 58 12.29 12.85 -22.59
N VAL A 59 13.37 13.26 -23.29
CA VAL A 59 14.73 12.73 -23.09
C VAL A 59 15.18 12.94 -21.64
N TRP A 60 14.97 14.12 -21.08
CA TRP A 60 15.29 14.41 -19.67
C TRP A 60 14.51 13.53 -18.70
N CYS A 61 13.21 13.30 -18.94
CA CYS A 61 12.40 12.39 -18.13
C CYS A 61 12.93 10.96 -18.20
N TRP A 62 13.31 10.48 -19.40
CA TRP A 62 13.91 9.15 -19.59
C TRP A 62 15.26 9.03 -18.89
N ILE A 63 16.15 10.02 -19.05
CA ILE A 63 17.44 10.07 -18.36
C ILE A 63 17.21 10.09 -16.84
N SER A 64 16.31 10.92 -16.33
CA SER A 64 15.98 10.99 -14.91
C SER A 64 15.44 9.67 -14.37
N LEU A 65 14.58 8.99 -15.14
CA LEU A 65 14.08 7.66 -14.78
C LEU A 65 15.19 6.62 -14.78
N LEU A 66 16.07 6.61 -15.78
CA LEU A 66 17.21 5.70 -15.84
C LEU A 66 18.19 5.95 -14.68
N LEU A 67 18.48 7.21 -14.36
CA LEU A 67 19.30 7.60 -13.21
C LEU A 67 18.64 7.20 -11.90
N PHE A 68 17.32 7.36 -11.76
CA PHE A 68 16.59 6.90 -10.59
C PHE A 68 16.69 5.38 -10.43
N ILE A 69 16.42 4.63 -11.51
CA ILE A 69 16.52 3.16 -11.52
C ILE A 69 17.93 2.71 -11.19
N ALA A 70 18.95 3.25 -11.87
CA ALA A 70 20.36 2.98 -11.56
C ALA A 70 20.67 3.34 -10.10
N GLY A 71 20.12 4.45 -9.62
CA GLY A 71 20.24 4.91 -8.25
C GLY A 71 19.71 3.91 -7.22
N LEU A 72 18.62 3.20 -7.52
CA LEU A 72 18.08 2.15 -6.65
C LEU A 72 19.02 0.93 -6.55
N PHE A 73 19.76 0.61 -7.60
CA PHE A 73 20.74 -0.50 -7.59
C PHE A 73 22.06 -0.09 -6.93
N LEU A 74 22.56 1.10 -7.25
CA LEU A 74 23.89 1.56 -6.86
C LEU A 74 23.92 2.12 -5.43
N TYR A 75 22.84 2.75 -4.97
CA TYR A 75 22.83 3.46 -3.70
C TYR A 75 21.79 2.90 -2.73
N ARG A 76 22.20 2.69 -1.48
CA ARG A 76 21.29 2.29 -0.40
C ARG A 76 20.30 3.40 -0.06
N ASP A 77 20.76 4.65 -0.04
CA ASP A 77 19.96 5.78 0.41
C ASP A 77 18.78 6.03 -0.55
N SER A 78 18.99 5.90 -1.86
CA SER A 78 17.91 5.94 -2.87
C SER A 78 16.77 4.95 -2.58
N ARG A 79 17.08 3.74 -2.10
CA ARG A 79 16.06 2.75 -1.72
C ARG A 79 15.27 3.20 -0.49
N THR A 80 15.95 3.78 0.50
CA THR A 80 15.27 4.30 1.69
C THR A 80 14.40 5.52 1.38
N MET A 81 14.83 6.38 0.45
CA MET A 81 14.04 7.50 -0.07
C MET A 81 12.80 7.02 -0.82
N LEU A 82 12.91 5.94 -1.61
CA LEU A 82 11.75 5.30 -2.24
C LEU A 82 10.75 4.75 -1.20
N VAL A 83 11.23 4.16 -0.09
CA VAL A 83 10.36 3.72 1.00
C VAL A 83 9.62 4.89 1.64
N GLN A 84 10.31 6.02 1.88
CA GLN A 84 9.66 7.25 2.38
C GLN A 84 8.59 7.75 1.42
N TYR A 85 8.90 7.75 0.12
CA TYR A 85 7.93 8.10 -0.92
C TYR A 85 6.70 7.18 -0.88
N LEU A 86 6.89 5.86 -0.75
CA LEU A 86 5.82 4.88 -0.63
C LEU A 86 4.92 5.14 0.59
N TRP A 87 5.51 5.57 1.71
CA TRP A 87 4.76 5.93 2.90
C TRP A 87 3.94 7.22 2.73
N SER A 88 4.53 8.27 2.15
CA SER A 88 3.78 9.48 1.79
C SER A 88 2.64 9.17 0.81
N PHE A 89 2.90 8.29 -0.16
CA PHE A 89 1.89 7.79 -1.08
C PHE A 89 0.79 7.00 -0.37
N TYR A 90 1.14 6.18 0.63
CA TYR A 90 0.16 5.46 1.44
C TYR A 90 -0.78 6.41 2.20
N VAL A 91 -0.25 7.48 2.80
CA VAL A 91 -1.09 8.52 3.44
C VAL A 91 -1.96 9.27 2.43
N MET A 92 -1.46 9.49 1.22
CA MET A 92 -2.25 10.05 0.13
C MET A 92 -3.42 9.13 -0.24
N LEU A 93 -3.19 7.82 -0.29
CA LEU A 93 -4.24 6.83 -0.51
C LEU A 93 -5.25 6.82 0.65
N GLN A 94 -4.80 6.82 1.91
CA GLN A 94 -5.68 6.91 3.08
C GLN A 94 -6.59 8.14 2.98
N SER A 95 -6.00 9.32 2.76
CA SER A 95 -6.73 10.59 2.60
C SER A 95 -7.72 10.55 1.43
N TRP A 96 -7.27 10.04 0.28
CA TRP A 96 -8.08 9.89 -0.92
C TRP A 96 -9.27 8.95 -0.68
N LEU A 97 -9.07 7.86 0.06
CA LEU A 97 -10.13 6.89 0.36
C LEU A 97 -11.13 7.45 1.37
N LEU A 98 -10.68 8.14 2.42
CA LEU A 98 -11.54 8.71 3.47
C LEU A 98 -12.37 9.91 2.98
N CYS A 99 -11.82 10.76 2.11
CA CYS A 99 -12.55 11.88 1.51
C CYS A 99 -13.59 11.38 0.47
N ARG A 100 -14.71 10.81 0.95
CA ARG A 100 -15.70 10.12 0.10
C ARG A 100 -16.52 11.04 -0.79
N SER A 101 -16.91 12.21 -0.30
CA SER A 101 -17.66 13.19 -1.10
C SER A 101 -16.79 13.94 -2.12
N LYS A 102 -15.48 13.62 -2.22
CA LYS A 102 -14.54 14.28 -3.15
C LYS A 102 -15.05 14.31 -4.59
N THR A 103 -14.82 15.46 -5.23
CA THR A 103 -15.02 15.70 -6.66
C THR A 103 -13.68 15.79 -7.39
N PHE A 104 -12.58 15.93 -6.65
CA PHE A 104 -11.25 16.02 -7.24
C PHE A 104 -10.88 14.70 -7.92
N THR A 105 -10.08 14.83 -8.98
CA THR A 105 -9.50 13.68 -9.68
C THR A 105 -8.18 13.32 -9.01
N TRP A 106 -7.70 12.10 -9.26
CA TRP A 106 -6.39 11.69 -8.73
C TRP A 106 -5.29 12.65 -9.20
N ARG A 107 -5.30 12.99 -10.49
CA ARG A 107 -4.37 13.97 -11.09
C ARG A 107 -4.38 15.32 -10.37
N LYS A 108 -5.55 15.84 -9.99
CA LYS A 108 -5.65 17.11 -9.25
C LYS A 108 -5.05 16.97 -7.85
N THR A 109 -5.29 15.85 -7.18
CA THR A 109 -4.71 15.56 -5.85
C THR A 109 -3.19 15.42 -5.92
N ALA A 110 -2.68 14.70 -6.92
CA ALA A 110 -1.24 14.58 -7.16
C ALA A 110 -0.60 15.96 -7.44
N LEU A 111 -1.30 16.86 -8.15
CA LEU A 111 -0.82 18.23 -8.36
C LEU A 111 -0.70 19.00 -7.05
N PHE A 112 -1.65 18.87 -6.11
CA PHE A 112 -1.52 19.49 -4.79
C PHE A 112 -0.30 18.96 -4.02
N MET A 113 -0.03 17.66 -4.09
CA MET A 113 1.18 17.07 -3.53
C MET A 113 2.45 17.63 -4.19
N LEU A 114 2.48 17.75 -5.51
CA LEU A 114 3.61 18.35 -6.23
C LEU A 114 3.81 19.83 -5.88
N LEU A 115 2.74 20.59 -5.67
CA LEU A 115 2.83 21.98 -5.20
C LEU A 115 3.33 22.05 -3.74
N GLY A 116 2.95 21.10 -2.89
CA GLY A 116 3.55 20.96 -1.55
C GLY A 116 5.07 20.77 -1.62
N ILE A 117 5.55 19.97 -2.58
CA ILE A 117 6.98 19.71 -2.78
C ILE A 117 7.70 20.92 -3.38
N LEU A 118 7.19 21.45 -4.51
CA LEU A 118 7.93 22.36 -5.38
C LEU A 118 7.69 23.83 -5.08
N LEU A 119 6.58 24.17 -4.41
CA LEU A 119 6.20 25.56 -4.14
C LEU A 119 6.30 25.90 -2.66
N VAL A 120 5.69 25.09 -1.78
CA VAL A 120 5.60 25.42 -0.35
C VAL A 120 6.98 25.51 0.30
N ILE A 121 7.89 24.59 -0.03
CA ILE A 121 9.22 24.53 0.58
C ILE A 121 10.10 25.73 0.21
N PRO A 122 10.28 26.08 -1.07
CA PRO A 122 11.03 27.29 -1.42
C PRO A 122 10.45 28.56 -0.81
N VAL A 123 9.12 28.70 -0.78
CA VAL A 123 8.46 29.87 -0.19
C VAL A 123 8.69 29.94 1.32
N THR A 124 8.63 28.80 2.02
CA THR A 124 8.95 28.71 3.45
C THR A 124 10.41 29.09 3.68
N ALA A 125 11.34 28.53 2.92
CA ALA A 125 12.76 28.83 3.03
C ALA A 125 13.07 30.32 2.78
N TRP A 126 12.48 30.93 1.74
CA TRP A 126 12.61 32.37 1.47
C TRP A 126 12.02 33.22 2.60
N THR A 127 10.90 32.80 3.18
CA THR A 127 10.30 33.49 4.33
C THR A 127 11.24 33.46 5.52
N LEU A 128 11.79 32.29 5.85
CA LEU A 128 12.75 32.15 6.95
C LEU A 128 14.00 32.99 6.69
N MET A 129 14.60 32.92 5.51
CA MET A 129 15.76 33.75 5.17
C MET A 129 15.45 35.24 5.26
N GLY A 130 14.26 35.68 4.83
CA GLY A 130 13.80 37.05 4.97
C GLY A 130 13.69 37.48 6.43
N VAL A 131 13.10 36.66 7.30
CA VAL A 131 13.00 36.94 8.75
C VAL A 131 14.39 37.07 9.39
N HIS A 132 15.31 36.13 9.12
CA HIS A 132 16.67 36.22 9.67
C HIS A 132 17.45 37.40 9.09
N GLY A 133 17.20 37.77 7.83
CA GLY A 133 17.79 38.95 7.21
C GLY A 133 17.33 40.26 7.86
N LEU A 134 16.12 40.30 8.42
CA LEU A 134 15.55 41.48 9.08
C LEU A 134 15.86 41.54 10.57
N VAL A 135 15.78 40.42 11.28
CA VAL A 135 15.85 40.35 12.75
C VAL A 135 17.21 39.84 13.25
N GLY A 136 18.05 39.30 12.37
CA GLY A 136 19.27 38.59 12.74
C GLY A 136 19.00 37.16 13.22
N GLY A 137 20.06 36.47 13.65
CA GLY A 137 20.01 35.08 14.11
C GLY A 137 20.24 34.04 13.02
N ARG A 138 20.08 32.76 13.37
CA ARG A 138 20.29 31.61 12.49
C ARG A 138 19.07 30.71 12.47
N THR A 139 18.90 29.98 11.38
CA THR A 139 17.86 28.93 11.24
C THR A 139 18.05 27.77 12.23
N SER A 140 19.17 27.71 12.93
CA SER A 140 19.45 26.75 14.01
C SER A 140 18.97 27.21 15.39
N ASP A 141 18.59 28.48 15.54
CA ASP A 141 18.22 29.02 16.86
C ASP A 141 16.86 28.48 17.30
N THR A 142 16.69 28.25 18.60
CA THR A 142 15.46 27.67 19.17
C THR A 142 14.21 28.46 18.80
N TRP A 143 14.22 29.79 18.91
CA TRP A 143 13.07 30.63 18.52
C TRP A 143 12.72 30.48 17.03
N SER A 144 13.72 30.23 16.18
CA SER A 144 13.54 30.05 14.74
C SER A 144 13.00 28.66 14.40
N GLN A 145 13.60 27.60 14.95
CA GLN A 145 13.19 26.22 14.71
C GLN A 145 11.86 25.85 15.38
N ALA A 146 11.66 26.29 16.62
CA ALA A 146 10.52 25.92 17.43
C ALA A 146 9.30 26.83 17.23
N VAL A 147 9.47 28.08 16.76
CA VAL A 147 8.34 29.03 16.66
C VAL A 147 8.14 29.53 15.23
N ILE A 148 9.13 30.20 14.65
CA ILE A 148 8.96 30.85 13.33
C ILE A 148 8.79 29.82 12.21
N THR A 149 9.55 28.73 12.25
CA THR A 149 9.47 27.65 11.25
C THR A 149 8.07 27.02 11.24
N PRO A 150 7.50 26.52 12.36
CA PRO A 150 6.11 26.04 12.40
C PRO A 150 5.07 27.05 11.89
N ILE A 151 5.17 28.32 12.29
CA ILE A 151 4.26 29.37 11.81
C ILE A 151 4.32 29.48 10.29
N ALA A 152 5.53 29.64 9.72
CA ALA A 152 5.71 29.82 8.29
C ALA A 152 5.25 28.57 7.53
N GLU A 153 5.61 27.38 7.99
CA GLU A 153 5.24 26.13 7.36
C GLU A 153 3.73 25.90 7.33
N GLU A 154 3.04 26.01 8.47
CA GLU A 154 1.59 25.77 8.52
C GLU A 154 0.80 26.78 7.68
N ILE A 155 1.24 28.05 7.63
CA ILE A 155 0.65 29.07 6.76
C ILE A 155 0.87 28.72 5.29
N TRP A 156 2.11 28.48 4.88
CA TRP A 156 2.44 28.28 3.46
C TRP A 156 1.97 26.94 2.91
N LYS A 157 1.76 25.91 3.74
CA LYS A 157 1.10 24.66 3.33
C LYS A 157 -0.32 24.88 2.78
N LEU A 158 -0.98 25.98 3.15
CA LEU A 158 -2.29 26.36 2.60
C LEU A 158 -2.20 27.10 1.26
N LEU A 159 -1.01 27.52 0.83
CA LEU A 159 -0.81 28.28 -0.41
C LEU A 159 -1.36 27.56 -1.65
N PRO A 160 -1.14 26.24 -1.88
CA PRO A 160 -1.72 25.55 -3.02
C PRO A 160 -3.26 25.63 -3.05
N LEU A 161 -3.92 25.53 -1.89
CA LEU A 161 -5.37 25.70 -1.79
C LEU A 161 -5.77 27.15 -2.06
N GLY A 162 -5.07 28.13 -1.52
CA GLY A 162 -5.30 29.56 -1.79
C GLY A 162 -5.22 29.89 -3.28
N LEU A 163 -4.18 29.42 -3.97
CA LEU A 163 -4.03 29.56 -5.43
C LEU A 163 -5.20 28.92 -6.17
N TYR A 164 -5.58 27.71 -5.76
CA TYR A 164 -6.72 27.03 -6.37
C TYR A 164 -8.02 27.82 -6.19
N LEU A 165 -8.28 28.34 -4.99
CA LEU A 165 -9.48 29.15 -4.71
C LEU A 165 -9.47 30.45 -5.51
N LEU A 166 -8.30 31.05 -5.75
CA LEU A 166 -8.17 32.27 -6.54
C LEU A 166 -8.42 32.00 -8.04
N PHE A 167 -7.73 31.02 -8.61
CA PHE A 167 -7.68 30.82 -10.07
C PHE A 167 -8.73 29.86 -10.62
N SER A 168 -9.25 28.93 -9.82
CA SER A 168 -10.19 27.93 -10.33
C SER A 168 -11.61 28.48 -10.47
N ARG A 169 -12.19 28.34 -11.68
CA ARG A 169 -13.60 28.68 -11.95
C ARG A 169 -14.59 27.83 -11.16
N ARG A 170 -14.16 26.64 -10.72
CA ARG A 170 -14.99 25.71 -9.91
C ARG A 170 -14.74 25.80 -8.41
N ALA A 171 -13.97 26.79 -7.93
CA ALA A 171 -13.63 26.92 -6.51
C ALA A 171 -14.88 26.99 -5.60
N SER A 172 -15.95 27.64 -6.07
CA SER A 172 -17.22 27.77 -5.36
C SER A 172 -17.98 26.44 -5.19
N ALA A 173 -17.74 25.48 -6.07
CA ALA A 173 -18.42 24.18 -6.13
C ALA A 173 -17.62 23.03 -5.51
N MET A 174 -16.53 23.32 -4.78
CA MET A 174 -15.75 22.29 -4.07
C MET A 174 -16.59 21.61 -2.99
N SER A 175 -16.48 20.29 -2.80
CA SER A 175 -17.02 19.59 -1.62
C SER A 175 -16.19 19.87 -0.36
N LEU A 176 -16.71 19.60 0.85
CA LEU A 176 -15.88 19.71 2.07
C LEU A 176 -14.72 18.70 2.04
N SER A 177 -14.97 17.51 1.49
CA SER A 177 -13.91 16.52 1.23
C SER A 177 -12.81 17.06 0.30
N ASP A 178 -13.13 17.91 -0.68
CA ASP A 178 -12.12 18.48 -1.58
C ASP A 178 -11.20 19.47 -0.85
N TYR A 179 -11.74 20.25 0.10
CA TYR A 179 -10.93 21.09 0.97
C TYR A 179 -9.97 20.24 1.81
N ALA A 180 -10.49 19.25 2.53
CA ALA A 180 -9.67 18.34 3.35
C ALA A 180 -8.60 17.62 2.51
N LEU A 181 -8.98 17.10 1.35
CA LEU A 181 -8.08 16.36 0.45
C LEU A 181 -7.00 17.26 -0.17
N ALA A 182 -7.33 18.50 -0.53
CA ALA A 182 -6.35 19.47 -1.01
C ALA A 182 -5.32 19.82 0.06
N GLY A 183 -5.78 20.06 1.30
CA GLY A 183 -4.92 20.29 2.45
C GLY A 183 -4.03 19.08 2.74
N ALA A 184 -4.61 17.88 2.83
CA ALA A 184 -3.87 16.64 3.04
C ALA A 184 -2.78 16.46 1.98
N ALA A 185 -3.14 16.56 0.69
CA ALA A 185 -2.19 16.39 -0.41
C ALA A 185 -1.03 17.40 -0.35
N SER A 186 -1.32 18.68 -0.07
CA SER A 186 -0.28 19.71 0.12
C SER A 186 0.67 19.34 1.28
N GLY A 187 0.12 18.98 2.44
CA GLY A 187 0.89 18.55 3.61
C GLY A 187 1.70 17.28 3.38
N ILE A 188 1.19 16.32 2.60
CA ILE A 188 1.94 15.11 2.19
C ILE A 188 3.13 15.48 1.32
N GLY A 189 2.95 16.41 0.39
CA GLY A 189 4.02 16.89 -0.48
C GLY A 189 5.13 17.57 0.32
N PHE A 190 4.74 18.45 1.23
CA PHE A 190 5.67 19.11 2.13
C PHE A 190 6.43 18.08 2.99
N GLN A 191 5.71 17.19 3.67
CA GLN A 191 6.31 16.16 4.53
C GLN A 191 7.24 15.24 3.77
N LEU A 192 6.88 14.85 2.55
CA LEU A 192 7.74 14.01 1.72
C LEU A 192 9.09 14.68 1.54
N MET A 193 9.11 15.92 1.08
CA MET A 193 10.37 16.58 0.77
C MET A 193 11.14 16.97 2.04
N GLU A 194 10.46 17.30 3.14
CA GLU A 194 11.10 17.45 4.46
C GLU A 194 11.85 16.17 4.87
N GLU A 195 11.17 15.02 4.83
CA GLU A 195 11.75 13.72 5.19
C GLU A 195 12.87 13.29 4.22
N LEU A 196 12.70 13.57 2.92
CA LEU A 196 13.76 13.32 1.93
C LEU A 196 14.99 14.20 2.17
N SER A 197 14.79 15.47 2.54
CA SER A 197 15.88 16.42 2.82
C SER A 197 16.64 16.04 4.09
N ARG A 198 15.92 15.66 5.16
CA ARG A 198 16.53 15.14 6.40
C ARG A 198 17.40 13.91 6.14
N ARG A 199 16.90 12.96 5.33
CA ARG A 199 17.65 11.75 4.94
C ARG A 199 18.86 12.05 4.07
N TRP A 200 18.76 13.01 3.16
CA TRP A 200 19.89 13.44 2.34
C TRP A 200 20.98 14.07 3.20
N LEU A 201 20.63 15.04 4.05
CA LEU A 201 21.58 15.79 4.87
C LEU A 201 22.24 14.95 5.98
N ASN A 202 21.56 13.90 6.45
CA ASN A 202 22.08 13.00 7.49
C ASN A 202 22.76 11.73 6.93
N SER A 203 23.05 11.67 5.63
CA SER A 203 23.76 10.55 4.99
C SER A 203 25.28 10.63 5.23
N GLY A 204 25.90 9.61 5.84
CA GLY A 204 27.34 9.64 6.19
C GLY A 204 27.74 8.66 7.31
N ILE A 205 28.98 8.78 7.84
CA ILE A 205 29.48 7.97 8.98
C ILE A 205 28.55 8.10 10.19
N ILE A 206 27.99 9.29 10.45
CA ILE A 206 27.08 9.57 11.57
C ILE A 206 25.75 8.78 11.41
N GLY A 207 25.15 8.75 10.22
CA GLY A 207 23.98 7.93 9.93
C GLY A 207 24.25 6.41 9.92
N ARG A 208 25.51 5.99 9.81
CA ARG A 208 25.94 4.56 9.91
C ARG A 208 26.21 4.12 11.35
N THR A 209 26.67 5.03 12.21
CA THR A 209 26.98 4.76 13.63
C THR A 209 25.71 4.70 14.47
N TYR A 210 24.75 5.59 14.23
CA TYR A 210 23.51 5.63 14.99
C TYR A 210 22.34 4.91 14.31
N GLY A 211 22.41 4.72 12.99
CA GLY A 211 21.33 4.13 12.21
C GLY A 211 20.06 5.00 12.27
N TYR A 212 19.47 5.29 11.12
CA TYR A 212 18.04 5.65 11.11
C TYR A 212 17.25 4.40 11.57
N SER A 213 17.10 4.30 12.88
CA SER A 213 16.50 3.20 13.63
C SER A 213 15.56 3.85 14.63
N THR A 214 14.28 3.60 14.42
CA THR A 214 13.29 3.44 15.49
C THR A 214 14.00 2.99 16.77
N THR A 215 14.15 3.87 17.75
CA THR A 215 14.42 3.38 19.09
C THR A 215 13.09 2.95 19.68
N MET A 216 13.10 1.96 20.56
CA MET A 216 11.92 1.58 21.35
C MET A 216 11.51 2.70 22.34
N LEU A 217 12.27 3.80 22.38
CA LEU A 217 12.25 4.86 23.39
C LEU A 217 12.12 6.27 22.76
N GLY A 218 11.71 6.37 21.48
CA GLY A 218 11.63 7.63 20.72
C GLY A 218 12.06 7.54 19.25
N GLY A 219 11.71 8.55 18.43
CA GLY A 219 12.16 8.60 17.04
C GLY A 219 12.13 9.97 16.37
N GLU A 220 13.25 10.36 15.73
CA GLU A 220 13.36 11.48 14.78
C GLU A 220 12.52 11.29 13.49
N THR A 221 11.82 10.15 13.34
CA THR A 221 11.06 9.78 12.16
C THR A 221 9.68 9.23 12.50
N ILE A 222 8.73 9.44 11.59
CA ILE A 222 7.36 8.94 11.72
C ILE A 222 7.37 7.41 11.79
N HIS A 223 6.71 6.85 12.82
CA HIS A 223 6.54 5.40 12.95
C HIS A 223 5.50 4.91 11.96
N TRP A 224 5.99 4.33 10.86
CA TRP A 224 5.12 3.84 9.81
C TRP A 224 4.66 2.41 10.05
N ASP A 225 3.35 2.21 10.08
CA ASP A 225 2.73 0.90 10.13
C ASP A 225 1.51 0.86 9.20
N PHE A 226 1.30 -0.29 8.55
CA PHE A 226 0.21 -0.49 7.58
C PHE A 226 -1.16 -0.33 8.24
N TRP A 227 -1.30 -0.65 9.52
CA TRP A 227 -2.58 -0.56 10.21
C TRP A 227 -2.79 0.78 10.90
N THR A 228 -1.77 1.64 10.89
CA THR A 228 -1.83 2.95 11.51
C THR A 228 -2.42 3.98 10.54
N LEU A 229 -3.53 4.58 10.95
CA LEU A 229 -4.15 5.68 10.24
C LEU A 229 -3.45 6.99 10.61
N PHE A 230 -2.88 7.67 9.61
CA PHE A 230 -2.13 8.93 9.78
C PHE A 230 -1.07 8.87 10.88
N PRO A 231 0.04 8.14 10.67
CA PRO A 231 1.10 8.06 11.68
C PRO A 231 1.71 9.43 11.97
N GLY A 232 2.18 9.63 13.21
CA GLY A 232 2.78 10.88 13.70
C GLY A 232 4.22 10.67 14.21
N ARG A 233 4.79 11.73 14.78
CA ARG A 233 6.08 11.67 15.50
C ARG A 233 5.84 11.78 17.00
N PHE A 234 6.64 11.08 17.78
CA PHE A 234 6.59 11.07 19.23
C PHE A 234 7.85 11.72 19.78
N GLU A 235 7.72 12.41 20.91
CA GLU A 235 8.86 12.87 21.70
C GLU A 235 9.84 11.72 22.00
N GLU A 236 11.12 12.06 22.16
CA GLU A 236 12.17 11.11 22.54
C GLU A 236 12.08 10.74 24.02
N SER A 237 11.15 9.84 24.36
CA SER A 237 10.93 9.34 25.71
C SER A 237 10.41 7.89 25.73
N ILE A 238 10.65 7.20 26.85
CA ILE A 238 10.08 5.88 27.15
C ILE A 238 8.56 5.95 27.25
N PHE A 239 8.04 7.06 27.74
CA PHE A 239 6.62 7.39 27.83
C PHE A 239 6.42 8.75 27.18
N PRO A 240 6.32 8.82 25.84
CA PRO A 240 6.15 10.09 25.15
C PRO A 240 4.85 10.74 25.62
N THR A 241 4.97 11.95 26.15
CA THR A 241 3.86 12.78 26.61
C THR A 241 3.41 13.76 25.53
N ILE A 242 4.28 14.03 24.56
CA ILE A 242 4.02 14.92 23.44
C ILE A 242 4.13 14.12 22.13
N MET A 243 3.19 14.38 21.23
CA MET A 243 3.28 13.93 19.84
C MET A 243 2.94 15.07 18.89
N THR A 244 3.37 14.94 17.63
CA THR A 244 2.83 15.76 16.54
C THR A 244 2.19 14.84 15.51
N VAL A 245 0.94 15.14 15.15
CA VAL A 245 0.33 14.47 14.00
C VAL A 245 1.07 14.91 12.73
N SER A 246 1.14 14.01 11.75
CA SER A 246 1.83 14.31 10.50
C SER A 246 1.22 15.55 9.81
N HIS A 247 2.06 16.29 9.08
CA HIS A 247 1.68 17.51 8.33
C HIS A 247 0.39 17.36 7.49
N PRO A 248 0.09 16.21 6.85
CA PRO A 248 -1.16 16.01 6.13
C PRO A 248 -2.40 16.26 6.99
N VAL A 249 -2.40 15.83 8.25
CA VAL A 249 -3.56 15.95 9.15
C VAL A 249 -3.78 17.41 9.55
N HIS A 250 -2.73 18.11 10.00
CA HIS A 250 -2.79 19.53 10.31
C HIS A 250 -3.36 20.33 9.14
N THR A 251 -2.73 20.22 7.97
CA THR A 251 -3.15 21.00 6.80
C THR A 251 -4.56 20.63 6.34
N ALA A 252 -4.94 19.34 6.40
CA ALA A 252 -6.31 18.90 6.05
C ALA A 252 -7.36 19.44 7.01
N MET A 253 -7.08 19.47 8.31
CA MET A 253 -7.97 19.98 9.35
C MET A 253 -8.25 21.47 9.15
N VAL A 254 -7.20 22.27 8.95
CA VAL A 254 -7.33 23.71 8.70
C VAL A 254 -8.07 23.97 7.39
N ALA A 255 -7.72 23.25 6.32
CA ALA A 255 -8.39 23.38 5.03
C ALA A 255 -9.89 23.03 5.11
N LEU A 256 -10.25 21.96 5.84
CA LEU A 256 -11.64 21.58 6.08
C LEU A 256 -12.40 22.65 6.88
N GLY A 257 -11.77 23.20 7.92
CA GLY A 257 -12.30 24.34 8.67
C GLY A 257 -12.57 25.56 7.77
N LEU A 258 -11.67 25.84 6.83
CA LEU A 258 -11.86 26.89 5.83
C LEU A 258 -13.04 26.58 4.91
N GLY A 259 -13.17 25.32 4.46
CA GLY A 259 -14.30 24.87 3.66
C GLY A 259 -15.65 25.06 4.37
N LEU A 260 -15.72 24.70 5.66
CA LEU A 260 -16.88 24.91 6.51
C LEU A 260 -17.21 26.41 6.64
N ALA A 261 -16.22 27.24 6.94
CA ALA A 261 -16.39 28.69 7.04
C ALA A 261 -16.90 29.28 5.72
N VAL A 262 -16.25 28.97 4.60
CA VAL A 262 -16.64 29.43 3.27
C VAL A 262 -18.07 29.02 2.91
N ARG A 263 -18.47 27.79 3.24
CA ARG A 263 -19.80 27.25 2.94
C ARG A 263 -20.91 27.88 3.78
N TYR A 264 -20.66 28.06 5.07
CA TYR A 264 -21.70 28.44 6.02
C TYR A 264 -21.68 29.92 6.40
N ARG A 265 -20.73 30.74 5.88
CA ARG A 265 -20.64 32.19 6.16
C ARG A 265 -21.92 33.00 5.91
N LYS A 266 -22.82 32.55 5.03
CA LYS A 266 -24.10 33.24 4.76
C LYS A 266 -25.21 32.84 5.74
N ARG A 267 -25.12 31.63 6.30
CA ARG A 267 -26.11 31.06 7.22
C ARG A 267 -25.74 31.32 8.68
N LEU A 268 -24.45 31.34 8.96
CA LEU A 268 -23.84 31.70 10.23
C LEU A 268 -23.30 33.13 10.15
N SER A 269 -22.76 33.64 11.26
CA SER A 269 -22.08 34.93 11.30
C SER A 269 -20.70 34.87 10.62
N ASN A 270 -20.14 36.03 10.26
CA ASN A 270 -18.75 36.17 9.80
C ASN A 270 -17.73 35.62 10.81
N TRP A 271 -18.12 35.51 12.09
CA TRP A 271 -17.35 34.82 13.13
C TRP A 271 -17.02 33.37 12.81
N VAL A 272 -17.70 32.71 11.84
CA VAL A 272 -17.35 31.35 11.40
C VAL A 272 -15.90 31.24 10.89
N PHE A 273 -15.29 32.34 10.43
CA PHE A 273 -13.88 32.36 10.02
C PHE A 273 -12.89 32.30 11.19
N THR A 274 -13.35 32.42 12.45
CA THR A 274 -12.52 32.11 13.61
C THR A 274 -12.15 30.63 13.67
N LEU A 275 -13.02 29.73 13.19
CA LEU A 275 -12.76 28.29 13.19
C LEU A 275 -11.46 27.93 12.45
N PRO A 276 -11.25 28.25 11.16
CA PRO A 276 -9.99 27.94 10.49
C PRO A 276 -8.79 28.65 11.12
N ALA A 277 -8.95 29.86 11.68
CA ALA A 277 -7.87 30.55 12.37
C ALA A 277 -7.44 29.84 13.66
N LEU A 278 -8.40 29.37 14.47
CA LEU A 278 -8.14 28.59 15.67
C LEU A 278 -7.51 27.23 15.34
N LEU A 279 -7.98 26.55 14.29
CA LEU A 279 -7.38 25.29 13.85
C LEU A 279 -5.95 25.47 13.31
N LEU A 280 -5.67 26.61 12.67
CA LEU A 280 -4.31 26.96 12.24
C LEU A 280 -3.43 27.25 13.46
N ALA A 281 -3.92 28.02 14.42
CA ALA A 281 -3.20 28.29 15.67
C ALA A 281 -2.90 27.01 16.45
N TRP A 282 -3.86 26.07 16.49
CA TRP A 282 -3.66 24.75 17.08
C TRP A 282 -2.61 23.94 16.32
N SER A 283 -2.69 23.84 14.99
CA SER A 283 -1.65 23.15 14.19
C SER A 283 -0.25 23.74 14.42
N ILE A 284 -0.14 25.07 14.51
CA ILE A 284 1.12 25.78 14.81
C ILE A 284 1.59 25.44 16.23
N LEU A 285 0.70 25.45 17.22
CA LEU A 285 1.00 25.12 18.61
C LEU A 285 1.55 23.70 18.74
N ASP A 286 0.87 22.70 18.19
CA ASP A 286 1.30 21.29 18.23
C ASP A 286 2.66 21.10 17.56
N HIS A 287 2.86 21.73 16.40
CA HIS A 287 4.11 21.64 15.66
C HIS A 287 5.25 22.37 16.38
N ALA A 288 4.98 23.55 16.96
CA ALA A 288 5.94 24.29 17.77
C ALA A 288 6.32 23.55 19.04
N ALA A 289 5.35 23.00 19.77
CA ALA A 289 5.57 22.20 20.97
C ALA A 289 6.45 20.98 20.66
N TYR A 290 6.22 20.30 19.53
CA TYR A 290 7.08 19.18 19.11
C TYR A 290 8.48 19.60 18.67
N ASN A 291 8.63 20.72 17.95
CA ASN A 291 9.96 21.19 17.53
C ASN A 291 10.77 21.75 18.70
N GLY A 292 10.10 22.35 19.67
CA GLY A 292 10.72 22.96 20.83
C GLY A 292 10.93 22.00 22.00
N GLN A 293 10.06 21.00 22.18
CA GLN A 293 10.08 20.06 23.31
C GLN A 293 10.40 20.79 24.64
N ASN A 294 11.41 20.31 25.36
CA ASN A 294 11.86 20.84 26.65
C ASN A 294 12.56 22.22 26.58
N SER A 295 12.67 22.84 25.39
CA SER A 295 13.31 24.16 25.22
C SER A 295 12.32 25.33 25.20
N LEU A 296 11.02 25.06 25.18
CA LEU A 296 9.98 26.09 25.23
C LEU A 296 9.56 26.42 26.68
N PRO A 297 9.06 27.64 26.93
CA PRO A 297 8.56 28.02 28.26
C PRO A 297 7.41 27.13 28.74
N GLU A 298 7.33 26.89 30.05
CA GLU A 298 6.30 26.04 30.68
C GLU A 298 4.87 26.48 30.35
N TRP A 299 4.62 27.79 30.30
CA TRP A 299 3.28 28.31 29.95
C TRP A 299 2.86 27.89 28.53
N PHE A 300 3.82 27.76 27.60
CA PHE A 300 3.54 27.33 26.23
C PHE A 300 3.18 25.84 26.20
N MET A 301 3.96 25.02 26.92
CA MET A 301 3.72 23.59 27.04
C MET A 301 2.40 23.29 27.75
N THR A 302 2.04 24.07 28.78
CA THR A 302 0.74 23.97 29.46
C THR A 302 -0.43 24.18 28.49
N ILE A 303 -0.33 25.13 27.57
CA ILE A 303 -1.36 25.35 26.54
C ILE A 303 -1.41 24.16 25.57
N SER A 304 -0.25 23.61 25.17
CA SER A 304 -0.18 22.40 24.34
C SER A 304 -0.87 21.21 25.02
N ASP A 305 -0.68 21.06 26.33
CA ASP A 305 -1.32 20.00 27.13
C ASP A 305 -2.85 20.17 27.18
N TRP A 306 -3.35 21.40 27.30
CA TRP A 306 -4.79 21.66 27.23
C TRP A 306 -5.41 21.29 25.89
N THR A 307 -4.64 21.38 24.80
CA THR A 307 -5.06 20.94 23.46
C THR A 307 -4.78 19.45 23.20
N GLY A 308 -4.28 18.71 24.20
CA GLY A 308 -4.05 17.27 24.14
C GLY A 308 -2.68 16.84 23.66
N SER A 309 -1.68 17.73 23.69
CA SER A 309 -0.26 17.45 23.37
C SER A 309 -0.10 16.75 22.02
N GLY A 310 -0.94 17.13 21.05
CA GLY A 310 -1.04 16.55 19.70
C GLY A 310 -1.84 15.24 19.56
N TYR A 311 -2.13 14.52 20.64
CA TYR A 311 -2.86 13.23 20.59
C TYR A 311 -4.31 13.37 20.10
N HIS A 312 -4.98 14.48 20.45
CA HIS A 312 -6.38 14.71 20.09
C HIS A 312 -6.59 15.26 18.68
N THR A 313 -5.53 15.73 18.02
CA THR A 313 -5.63 16.44 16.74
C THR A 313 -6.11 15.51 15.62
N LYS A 314 -5.63 14.26 15.60
CA LYS A 314 -6.09 13.24 14.65
C LYS A 314 -7.58 12.94 14.83
N ASP A 315 -8.01 12.71 16.06
CA ASP A 315 -9.39 12.31 16.34
C ASP A 315 -10.36 13.45 16.05
N THR A 316 -9.97 14.68 16.39
CA THR A 316 -10.71 15.90 16.05
C THR A 316 -10.86 16.05 14.54
N PHE A 317 -9.77 15.88 13.78
CA PHE A 317 -9.82 15.90 12.33
C PHE A 317 -10.77 14.83 11.76
N LEU A 318 -10.73 13.60 12.26
CA LEU A 318 -11.60 12.52 11.80
C LEU A 318 -13.08 12.80 12.08
N LEU A 319 -13.40 13.35 13.26
CA LEU A 319 -14.74 13.79 13.60
C LEU A 319 -15.22 14.92 12.68
N MET A 320 -14.37 15.91 12.41
CA MET A 320 -14.67 16.98 11.46
C MET A 320 -14.89 16.44 10.05
N LEU A 321 -14.07 15.48 9.60
CA LEU A 321 -14.19 14.86 8.29
C LEU A 321 -15.51 14.09 8.18
N LEU A 322 -15.87 13.31 9.20
CA LEU A 322 -17.15 12.60 9.27
C LEU A 322 -18.33 13.57 9.20
N LEU A 323 -18.31 14.65 9.98
CA LEU A 323 -19.31 15.71 9.92
C LEU A 323 -19.37 16.33 8.51
N GLY A 324 -18.22 16.62 7.91
CA GLY A 324 -18.13 17.17 6.56
C GLY A 324 -18.76 16.25 5.51
N LEU A 325 -18.53 14.93 5.62
CA LEU A 325 -19.16 13.93 4.76
C LEU A 325 -20.68 13.90 4.92
N VAL A 326 -21.18 13.90 6.17
CA VAL A 326 -22.62 13.93 6.45
C VAL A 326 -23.25 15.19 5.85
N LEU A 327 -22.64 16.35 6.06
CA LEU A 327 -23.13 17.63 5.54
C LEU A 327 -23.13 17.66 4.00
N ASP A 328 -22.09 17.13 3.37
CA ASP A 328 -21.98 17.04 1.91
C ASP A 328 -23.10 16.18 1.31
N TYR A 329 -23.28 14.94 1.81
CA TYR A 329 -24.32 14.05 1.28
C TYR A 329 -25.74 14.51 1.65
N PHE A 330 -25.93 15.12 2.82
CA PHE A 330 -27.21 15.76 3.15
C PHE A 330 -27.55 16.88 2.17
N ALA A 331 -26.57 17.71 1.80
CA ALA A 331 -26.76 18.75 0.81
C ALA A 331 -27.04 18.19 -0.59
N LEU A 332 -26.27 17.19 -1.05
CA LEU A 332 -26.46 16.54 -2.36
C LEU A 332 -27.87 15.95 -2.51
N ASN A 333 -28.41 15.33 -1.46
CA ASN A 333 -29.76 14.77 -1.51
C ASN A 333 -30.87 15.83 -1.68
N ARG A 334 -30.63 17.11 -1.37
CA ARG A 334 -31.60 18.19 -1.63
C ARG A 334 -31.80 18.45 -3.13
N VAL A 335 -30.79 18.18 -3.93
CA VAL A 335 -30.82 18.36 -5.40
C VAL A 335 -30.89 17.05 -6.16
N ARG A 336 -31.17 15.92 -5.48
CA ARG A 336 -31.17 14.57 -6.08
C ARG A 336 -32.08 14.43 -7.30
N SER A 337 -33.19 15.16 -7.35
CA SER A 337 -34.13 15.14 -8.48
C SER A 337 -33.53 15.67 -9.78
N GLN A 338 -32.46 16.46 -9.69
CA GLN A 338 -31.74 17.02 -10.83
C GLN A 338 -30.47 16.22 -11.18
N LEU A 339 -30.21 15.12 -10.47
CA LEU A 339 -29.04 14.27 -10.63
C LEU A 339 -29.44 12.91 -11.21
N PRO A 340 -28.59 12.27 -12.04
CA PRO A 340 -28.88 10.93 -12.54
C PRO A 340 -28.80 9.92 -11.39
N MET A 341 -29.92 9.23 -11.19
CA MET A 341 -30.07 8.15 -10.23
C MET A 341 -30.13 6.83 -10.99
N THR A 342 -29.50 5.79 -10.45
CA THR A 342 -29.72 4.42 -10.95
C THR A 342 -31.08 3.92 -10.46
N ALA A 343 -31.68 2.96 -11.16
CA ALA A 343 -33.03 2.46 -10.85
C ALA A 343 -33.19 1.88 -9.42
N ALA A 344 -32.09 1.47 -8.79
CA ALA A 344 -32.06 0.94 -7.43
C ALA A 344 -31.71 1.98 -6.34
N GLU A 345 -31.27 3.19 -6.70
CA GLU A 345 -30.86 4.22 -5.75
C GLU A 345 -32.05 5.07 -5.29
N ARG A 346 -32.35 5.07 -3.98
CA ARG A 346 -33.36 5.95 -3.36
C ARG A 346 -32.75 7.25 -2.81
N PHE A 347 -31.53 7.17 -2.29
CA PHE A 347 -30.77 8.27 -1.72
C PHE A 347 -29.32 8.18 -2.21
N LEU A 348 -28.64 9.33 -2.22
CA LEU A 348 -27.20 9.38 -2.44
C LEU A 348 -26.49 9.23 -1.10
N ASP A 349 -25.70 8.17 -0.94
CA ASP A 349 -24.91 7.96 0.28
C ASP A 349 -23.55 7.34 -0.07
N PRO A 350 -22.52 7.56 0.76
CA PRO A 350 -21.16 7.12 0.45
C PRO A 350 -21.01 5.60 0.42
N LEU A 351 -21.83 4.85 1.19
CA LEU A 351 -21.73 3.39 1.29
C LEU A 351 -22.32 2.71 0.06
N SER A 352 -23.50 3.14 -0.39
CA SER A 352 -24.11 2.64 -1.63
C SER A 352 -23.20 2.91 -2.83
N GLU A 353 -22.57 4.08 -2.91
CA GLU A 353 -21.59 4.38 -3.96
C GLU A 353 -20.37 3.45 -3.91
N ILE A 354 -19.88 3.13 -2.71
CA ILE A 354 -18.79 2.15 -2.51
C ILE A 354 -19.24 0.77 -2.97
N VAL A 355 -20.43 0.31 -2.59
CA VAL A 355 -20.98 -0.99 -3.01
C VAL A 355 -21.14 -1.05 -4.53
N LEU A 356 -21.61 0.01 -5.17
CA LEU A 356 -21.71 0.10 -6.62
C LEU A 356 -20.34 0.02 -7.29
N MET A 357 -19.34 0.74 -6.78
CA MET A 357 -17.96 0.68 -7.27
C MET A 357 -17.37 -0.74 -7.09
N TRP A 358 -17.56 -1.37 -5.93
CA TRP A 358 -17.10 -2.74 -5.68
C TRP A 358 -17.78 -3.76 -6.58
N ARG A 359 -19.09 -3.65 -6.78
CA ARG A 359 -19.82 -4.51 -7.72
C ARG A 359 -19.30 -4.33 -9.14
N ALA A 360 -19.08 -3.10 -9.59
CA ALA A 360 -18.48 -2.85 -10.90
C ALA A 360 -17.06 -3.42 -10.98
N PHE A 361 -16.24 -3.26 -9.94
CA PHE A 361 -14.89 -3.81 -9.90
C PHE A 361 -14.85 -5.35 -9.96
N ILE A 362 -15.78 -6.03 -9.29
CA ILE A 362 -15.78 -7.49 -9.21
C ILE A 362 -16.48 -8.10 -10.44
N LEU A 363 -17.66 -7.57 -10.80
CA LEU A 363 -18.58 -8.20 -11.76
C LEU A 363 -18.52 -7.58 -13.16
N ARG A 364 -18.11 -6.32 -13.32
CA ARG A 364 -18.15 -5.56 -14.59
C ARG A 364 -16.97 -4.61 -14.73
N ARG A 365 -15.75 -5.17 -14.74
CA ARG A 365 -14.48 -4.44 -14.61
C ARG A 365 -14.31 -3.32 -15.64
N GLU A 366 -14.77 -3.54 -16.86
CA GLU A 366 -14.79 -2.57 -17.95
C GLU A 366 -15.64 -1.32 -17.64
N SER A 367 -16.68 -1.47 -16.82
CA SER A 367 -17.55 -0.36 -16.40
C SER A 367 -17.03 0.37 -15.15
N PHE A 368 -16.08 -0.21 -14.41
CA PHE A 368 -15.61 0.32 -13.12
C PHE A 368 -15.10 1.76 -13.21
N SER A 369 -14.28 2.06 -14.21
CA SER A 369 -13.77 3.42 -14.45
C SER A 369 -14.90 4.42 -14.72
N SER A 370 -15.89 4.01 -15.52
CA SER A 370 -17.07 4.80 -15.85
C SER A 370 -17.98 4.99 -14.64
N VAL A 371 -18.16 3.98 -13.78
CA VAL A 371 -18.93 4.09 -12.53
C VAL A 371 -18.24 5.01 -11.53
N MET A 372 -16.91 4.92 -11.40
CA MET A 372 -16.13 5.86 -10.59
C MET A 372 -16.23 7.30 -11.10
N ALA A 373 -16.12 7.49 -12.42
CA ALA A 373 -16.25 8.81 -13.05
C ALA A 373 -17.66 9.38 -12.86
N LEU A 374 -18.70 8.57 -13.11
CA LEU A 374 -20.10 8.93 -12.92
C LEU A 374 -20.38 9.40 -11.49
N ALA A 375 -19.97 8.62 -10.48
CA ALA A 375 -20.20 8.97 -9.08
C ALA A 375 -19.53 10.31 -8.72
N ARG A 376 -18.28 10.52 -9.19
CA ARG A 376 -17.55 11.78 -8.96
C ARG A 376 -18.21 12.96 -9.66
N GLU A 377 -18.56 12.83 -10.93
CA GLU A 377 -19.13 13.91 -11.74
C GLU A 377 -20.55 14.25 -11.30
N ARG A 378 -21.32 13.26 -10.83
CA ARG A 378 -22.61 13.48 -10.17
C ARG A 378 -22.47 14.36 -8.93
N ARG A 379 -21.46 14.11 -8.09
CA ARG A 379 -21.17 14.97 -6.93
C ARG A 379 -20.73 16.37 -7.36
N GLU A 380 -19.85 16.49 -8.34
CA GLU A 380 -19.40 17.79 -8.88
C GLU A 380 -20.58 18.61 -9.42
N LEU A 381 -21.52 17.96 -10.14
CA LEU A 381 -22.72 18.60 -10.64
C LEU A 381 -23.64 19.05 -9.50
N GLY A 382 -23.86 18.19 -8.50
CA GLY A 382 -24.67 18.51 -7.33
C GLY A 382 -24.12 19.70 -6.55
N PHE A 383 -22.82 19.77 -6.32
CA PHE A 383 -22.20 20.92 -5.64
C PHE A 383 -22.19 22.19 -6.50
N SER A 384 -22.08 22.07 -7.82
CA SER A 384 -22.24 23.23 -8.73
C SER A 384 -23.66 23.80 -8.66
N LEU A 385 -24.69 22.94 -8.63
CA LEU A 385 -26.09 23.35 -8.46
C LEU A 385 -26.36 24.03 -7.11
N LEU A 386 -25.72 23.55 -6.04
CA LEU A 386 -25.95 24.05 -4.68
C LEU A 386 -25.16 25.32 -4.36
N TYR A 387 -23.90 25.39 -4.80
CA TYR A 387 -22.93 26.38 -4.31
C TYR A 387 -22.19 27.11 -5.43
N GLY A 388 -22.38 26.71 -6.69
CA GLY A 388 -21.71 27.31 -7.83
C GLY A 388 -22.05 28.80 -7.99
N ASN A 389 -21.01 29.62 -8.10
CA ASN A 389 -21.14 30.99 -8.60
C ASN A 389 -21.37 30.95 -10.15
N PRO A 390 -21.70 32.08 -10.81
CA PRO A 390 -21.96 32.10 -12.25
C PRO A 390 -20.85 31.46 -13.11
N GLU A 391 -19.62 31.49 -12.63
CA GLU A 391 -18.46 30.86 -13.28
C GLU A 391 -18.43 29.33 -13.16
N ALA A 392 -18.87 28.77 -12.04
CA ALA A 392 -19.03 27.33 -11.88
C ALA A 392 -20.24 26.82 -12.67
N VAL A 393 -21.29 27.64 -12.77
CA VAL A 393 -22.49 27.36 -13.58
C VAL A 393 -22.16 27.32 -15.07
N SER A 394 -21.27 28.20 -15.57
CA SER A 394 -20.89 28.19 -17.00
C SER A 394 -20.18 26.93 -17.47
N VAL A 395 -19.64 26.12 -16.55
CA VAL A 395 -18.98 24.83 -16.86
C VAL A 395 -19.97 23.65 -16.75
N GLN A 396 -21.22 23.90 -16.32
CA GLN A 396 -22.19 22.86 -16.00
C GLN A 396 -22.66 22.07 -17.22
N GLU A 397 -22.80 22.70 -18.39
CA GLU A 397 -23.22 22.02 -19.63
C GLU A 397 -22.20 20.98 -20.09
N GLU A 398 -20.92 21.34 -20.09
CA GLU A 398 -19.82 20.42 -20.39
C GLU A 398 -19.80 19.25 -19.38
N LEU A 399 -20.03 19.54 -18.09
CA LEU A 399 -20.09 18.52 -17.05
C LEU A 399 -21.27 17.55 -17.24
N ARG A 400 -22.46 18.06 -17.59
CA ARG A 400 -23.63 17.23 -17.91
C ARG A 400 -23.36 16.33 -19.11
N ALA A 401 -22.70 16.85 -20.15
CA ALA A 401 -22.35 16.08 -21.34
C ALA A 401 -21.38 14.92 -21.02
N ARG A 402 -20.30 15.19 -20.27
CA ARG A 402 -19.34 14.16 -19.82
C ARG A 402 -20.00 13.08 -18.97
N MET A 403 -20.85 13.51 -18.03
CA MET A 403 -21.58 12.61 -17.14
C MET A 403 -22.54 11.69 -17.92
N GLN A 404 -23.32 12.24 -18.87
CA GLN A 404 -24.22 11.45 -19.71
C GLN A 404 -23.45 10.47 -20.60
N HIS A 405 -22.29 10.87 -21.13
CA HIS A 405 -21.41 9.98 -21.87
C HIS A 405 -20.96 8.79 -21.01
N HIS A 406 -20.45 9.04 -19.80
CA HIS A 406 -20.02 7.97 -18.89
C HIS A 406 -21.17 7.06 -18.45
N TYR A 407 -22.37 7.62 -18.23
CA TYR A 407 -23.57 6.84 -17.96
C TYR A 407 -23.92 5.89 -19.11
N ARG A 408 -23.94 6.39 -20.36
CA ARG A 408 -24.25 5.59 -21.56
C ARG A 408 -23.20 4.52 -21.83
N VAL A 409 -21.91 4.83 -21.66
CA VAL A 409 -20.80 3.88 -21.83
C VAL A 409 -20.85 2.78 -20.76
N ALA A 410 -21.12 3.13 -19.50
CA ALA A 410 -21.31 2.15 -18.43
C ALA A 410 -22.50 1.22 -18.71
N ALA A 411 -23.56 1.71 -19.34
CA ALA A 411 -24.73 0.92 -19.74
C ALA A 411 -24.47 0.05 -20.98
N GLY A 412 -23.78 0.57 -22.00
CA GLY A 412 -23.56 -0.11 -23.29
C GLY A 412 -22.49 -1.19 -23.30
N LEU A 413 -21.43 -1.06 -22.49
CA LEU A 413 -20.33 -2.06 -22.43
C LEU A 413 -20.80 -3.44 -21.90
N ALA A 414 -21.94 -3.50 -21.22
CA ALA A 414 -22.54 -4.77 -20.77
C ALA A 414 -23.03 -5.66 -21.92
N LEU A 415 -23.35 -5.09 -23.10
CA LEU A 415 -23.89 -5.82 -24.26
C LEU A 415 -22.80 -6.36 -25.20
N LEU A 416 -21.67 -5.65 -25.32
CA LEU A 416 -20.55 -6.02 -26.21
C LEU A 416 -19.76 -7.24 -25.73
N LEU A 417 -19.80 -7.56 -24.43
CA LEU A 417 -19.04 -8.67 -23.85
C LEU A 417 -19.61 -10.06 -24.17
N ILE A 418 -20.91 -10.16 -24.51
CA ILE A 418 -21.51 -11.43 -24.95
C ILE A 418 -20.96 -11.83 -26.33
N GLY A 419 -20.66 -10.86 -27.20
CA GLY A 419 -20.12 -11.11 -28.55
C GLY A 419 -18.64 -11.50 -28.58
N VAL A 420 -17.82 -10.97 -27.68
CA VAL A 420 -16.36 -11.23 -27.66
C VAL A 420 -16.02 -12.60 -27.05
N VAL A 421 -16.85 -13.10 -26.12
CA VAL A 421 -16.69 -14.44 -25.52
C VAL A 421 -16.88 -15.57 -26.54
N ILE A 422 -17.70 -15.36 -27.57
CA ILE A 422 -17.96 -16.33 -28.64
C ILE A 422 -16.77 -16.44 -29.61
N LEU A 423 -16.05 -15.35 -29.86
CA LEU A 423 -14.91 -15.31 -30.79
C LEU A 423 -13.58 -15.79 -30.15
N ALA A 424 -13.41 -15.60 -28.84
CA ALA A 424 -12.18 -16.00 -28.14
C ALA A 424 -12.05 -17.53 -27.93
N GLY A 425 -13.16 -18.28 -28.03
CA GLY A 425 -13.17 -19.75 -27.91
C GLY A 425 -12.56 -20.48 -29.11
N PHE A 426 -12.48 -19.83 -30.27
CA PHE A 426 -12.05 -20.48 -31.53
C PHE A 426 -10.53 -20.43 -31.74
N ALA A 427 -9.83 -19.45 -31.15
CA ALA A 427 -8.39 -19.25 -31.32
C ALA A 427 -7.51 -20.13 -30.40
N ALA A 428 -8.10 -20.80 -29.42
CA ALA A 428 -7.38 -21.65 -28.45
C ALA A 428 -7.18 -23.11 -28.93
N TYR A 429 -7.64 -23.45 -30.14
CA TYR A 429 -7.66 -24.82 -30.68
C TYR A 429 -6.41 -25.21 -31.48
N TRP A 430 -5.51 -24.27 -31.81
CA TRP A 430 -4.37 -24.56 -32.70
C TRP A 430 -3.04 -24.05 -32.12
N GLN A 431 -2.19 -24.96 -31.65
CA GLN A 431 -0.75 -25.08 -31.95
C GLN A 431 0.08 -25.69 -30.82
N GLY A 432 0.91 -26.67 -31.20
CA GLY A 432 1.87 -27.39 -30.35
C GLY A 432 3.32 -27.24 -30.84
N GLN A 433 4.21 -27.02 -29.85
CA GLN A 433 5.60 -27.50 -29.64
C GLN A 433 6.58 -27.70 -30.81
N VAL A 434 7.81 -27.12 -30.71
CA VAL A 434 9.14 -27.78 -30.94
C VAL A 434 10.26 -26.96 -30.23
N GLN A 435 11.30 -27.64 -29.70
CA GLN A 435 12.54 -27.12 -29.08
C GLN A 435 13.78 -27.28 -29.99
N LEU A 436 14.85 -26.45 -29.82
CA LEU A 436 16.25 -26.85 -29.52
C LEU A 436 17.25 -25.65 -29.41
N HIS A 437 18.37 -25.89 -28.69
CA HIS A 437 19.49 -25.06 -28.16
C HIS A 437 20.39 -24.34 -29.21
N ALA A 438 21.44 -23.53 -28.95
CA ALA A 438 21.94 -22.54 -27.95
C ALA A 438 23.19 -21.88 -28.63
N SER A 439 23.48 -20.57 -28.54
CA SER A 439 24.66 -20.04 -27.82
C SER A 439 24.90 -18.51 -27.98
N ALA A 440 25.28 -17.86 -26.86
CA ALA A 440 26.11 -16.65 -26.64
C ALA A 440 25.56 -15.19 -26.75
N CYS A 441 26.03 -14.31 -25.82
CA CYS A 441 26.09 -12.82 -25.81
C CYS A 441 24.80 -11.98 -25.54
N PHE A 442 24.96 -10.83 -24.82
CA PHE A 442 24.02 -9.79 -24.31
C PHE A 442 22.77 -10.25 -23.56
N SER A 443 22.05 -11.20 -24.14
CA SER A 443 20.94 -11.98 -23.57
C SER A 443 21.18 -12.51 -22.15
N CYS A 444 22.41 -12.85 -21.77
CA CYS A 444 22.74 -13.35 -20.42
C CYS A 444 22.49 -12.31 -19.31
N MET A 445 22.45 -11.02 -19.64
CA MET A 445 22.12 -9.97 -18.67
C MET A 445 20.63 -10.04 -18.27
N PHE A 446 19.77 -10.42 -19.21
CA PHE A 446 18.35 -10.67 -18.94
C PHE A 446 18.12 -12.00 -18.21
N ASP A 447 18.94 -13.03 -18.47
CA ASP A 447 18.94 -14.24 -17.64
C ASP A 447 19.39 -13.95 -16.19
N SER A 448 20.42 -13.13 -16.01
CA SER A 448 20.88 -12.68 -14.68
C SER A 448 19.83 -11.82 -13.98
N LEU A 449 19.14 -10.95 -14.72
CA LEU A 449 18.02 -10.15 -14.23
C LEU A 449 16.84 -11.04 -13.79
N GLN A 450 16.51 -12.08 -14.55
CA GLN A 450 15.47 -13.03 -14.15
C GLN A 450 15.92 -13.91 -12.97
N ASN A 451 17.17 -14.36 -12.92
CA ASN A 451 17.71 -15.09 -11.76
C ASN A 451 17.69 -14.25 -10.49
N TRP A 452 18.04 -12.96 -10.59
CA TRP A 452 17.87 -11.99 -9.50
C TRP A 452 16.40 -11.87 -9.11
N TRP A 453 15.50 -11.70 -10.09
CA TRP A 453 14.07 -11.62 -9.84
C TRP A 453 13.55 -12.87 -9.14
N ASP A 454 13.93 -14.06 -9.59
CA ASP A 454 13.45 -15.34 -9.05
C ASP A 454 13.90 -15.57 -7.61
N ARG A 455 15.06 -15.04 -7.22
CA ARG A 455 15.57 -15.04 -5.84
C ARG A 455 14.82 -14.11 -4.89
N LEU A 456 14.10 -13.11 -5.40
CA LEU A 456 13.31 -12.21 -4.56
C LEU A 456 12.10 -12.94 -3.96
N SER A 457 11.89 -12.74 -2.67
CA SER A 457 10.69 -13.21 -1.98
C SER A 457 9.43 -12.57 -2.57
N PHE A 458 8.28 -13.19 -2.33
CA PHE A 458 6.99 -12.64 -2.78
C PHE A 458 6.75 -11.20 -2.27
N ARG A 459 7.22 -10.88 -1.06
CA ARG A 459 7.11 -9.54 -0.47
C ARG A 459 7.99 -8.52 -1.19
N GLU A 460 9.22 -8.88 -1.53
CA GLU A 460 10.14 -7.99 -2.26
C GLU A 460 9.68 -7.73 -3.69
N LYS A 461 9.19 -8.76 -4.39
CA LYS A 461 8.55 -8.62 -5.71
C LYS A 461 7.33 -7.69 -5.63
N GLY A 462 6.51 -7.84 -4.58
CA GLY A 462 5.37 -6.97 -4.30
C GLY A 462 5.79 -5.51 -4.01
N ALA A 463 6.88 -5.29 -3.28
CA ALA A 463 7.39 -3.95 -3.00
C ALA A 463 7.88 -3.24 -4.27
N ILE A 464 8.57 -3.95 -5.17
CA ILE A 464 9.00 -3.39 -6.47
C ILE A 464 7.79 -3.04 -7.34
N LEU A 465 6.75 -3.91 -7.36
CA LEU A 465 5.49 -3.62 -8.04
C LEU A 465 4.83 -2.35 -7.52
N LEU A 466 4.71 -2.25 -6.20
CA LEU A 466 4.11 -1.10 -5.54
C LEU A 466 4.94 0.18 -5.77
N GLY A 467 6.27 0.08 -5.78
CA GLY A 467 7.19 1.17 -6.13
C GLY A 467 6.97 1.69 -7.54
N ALA A 468 7.00 0.81 -8.55
CA ALA A 468 6.78 1.18 -9.94
C ALA A 468 5.36 1.73 -10.18
N PHE A 469 4.36 1.12 -9.54
CA PHE A 469 2.96 1.55 -9.61
C PHE A 469 2.75 2.92 -8.99
N SER A 470 3.21 3.13 -7.76
CA SER A 470 3.08 4.40 -7.05
C SER A 470 3.80 5.54 -7.77
N LEU A 471 5.00 5.29 -8.30
CA LEU A 471 5.72 6.30 -9.08
C LEU A 471 4.95 6.69 -10.35
N ALA A 472 4.44 5.71 -11.09
CA ALA A 472 3.64 5.98 -12.28
C ALA A 472 2.32 6.70 -11.95
N LEU A 473 1.69 6.37 -10.82
CA LEU A 473 0.42 6.97 -10.41
C LEU A 473 0.50 8.49 -10.15
N LEU A 474 1.69 9.05 -9.91
CA LEU A 474 1.84 10.52 -9.81
C LEU A 474 1.59 11.23 -11.14
N PHE A 475 1.93 10.57 -12.24
CA PHE A 475 1.96 11.18 -13.57
C PHE A 475 0.80 10.72 -14.45
N VAL A 476 0.29 9.51 -14.20
CA VAL A 476 -0.78 8.89 -15.00
C VAL A 476 -1.91 8.34 -14.13
N GLY A 477 -3.08 8.10 -14.74
CA GLY A 477 -4.21 7.51 -14.04
C GLY A 477 -3.95 6.06 -13.60
N PHE A 478 -4.84 5.53 -12.75
CA PHE A 478 -4.73 4.18 -12.17
C PHE A 478 -4.40 3.08 -13.19
N TRP A 479 -5.15 3.00 -14.29
CA TRP A 479 -4.96 1.93 -15.29
C TRP A 479 -3.64 2.04 -16.05
N PRO A 480 -3.25 3.22 -16.60
CA PRO A 480 -1.90 3.40 -17.14
C PRO A 480 -0.78 3.13 -16.13
N ALA A 481 -0.94 3.53 -14.86
CA ALA A 481 0.07 3.29 -13.82
C ALA A 481 0.20 1.80 -13.51
N LEU A 482 -0.92 1.08 -13.43
CA LEU A 482 -0.96 -0.36 -13.23
C LEU A 482 -0.33 -1.09 -14.42
N GLY A 483 -0.65 -0.65 -15.65
CA GLY A 483 -0.02 -1.12 -16.87
C GLY A 483 1.49 -0.92 -16.84
N PHE A 484 1.96 0.30 -16.52
CA PHE A 484 3.38 0.60 -16.37
C PHE A 484 4.06 -0.28 -15.34
N ALA A 485 3.45 -0.49 -14.17
CA ALA A 485 4.00 -1.31 -13.10
C ALA A 485 4.12 -2.78 -13.52
N PHE A 486 3.09 -3.33 -14.17
CA PHE A 486 3.15 -4.68 -14.69
C PHE A 486 4.13 -4.82 -15.86
N THR A 487 4.26 -3.82 -16.72
CA THR A 487 5.28 -3.79 -17.77
C THR A 487 6.68 -3.77 -17.16
N ALA A 488 6.92 -2.92 -16.16
CA ALA A 488 8.19 -2.81 -15.46
C ALA A 488 8.61 -4.12 -14.77
N ILE A 489 7.65 -4.93 -14.32
CA ILE A 489 7.89 -6.27 -13.75
C ILE A 489 8.02 -7.35 -14.82
N SER A 490 7.26 -7.23 -15.91
CA SER A 490 7.30 -8.22 -16.98
C SER A 490 8.70 -8.35 -17.59
N ILE A 491 9.50 -7.27 -17.56
CA ILE A 491 10.88 -7.23 -18.06
C ILE A 491 11.82 -8.13 -17.22
N PRO A 492 12.00 -7.93 -15.90
CA PRO A 492 12.80 -8.84 -15.08
C PRO A 492 12.18 -10.23 -14.96
N ALA A 493 10.85 -10.35 -14.92
CA ALA A 493 10.17 -11.65 -14.79
C ALA A 493 10.15 -12.49 -16.08
N SER A 494 10.43 -11.89 -17.23
CA SER A 494 10.51 -12.58 -18.54
C SER A 494 11.91 -12.48 -19.13
N GLY A 495 12.93 -12.23 -18.31
CA GLY A 495 14.31 -12.08 -18.74
C GLY A 495 14.85 -13.26 -19.56
N HIS A 496 14.46 -14.50 -19.25
CA HIS A 496 14.78 -15.70 -20.03
C HIS A 496 14.12 -15.73 -21.40
N GLU A 497 12.87 -15.28 -21.53
CA GLU A 497 12.18 -15.18 -22.82
C GLU A 497 12.78 -14.07 -23.69
N ILE A 498 13.03 -12.89 -23.10
CA ILE A 498 13.68 -11.76 -23.77
C ILE A 498 15.11 -12.15 -24.22
N ALA A 499 15.85 -12.84 -23.35
CA ALA A 499 17.16 -13.39 -23.68
C ALA A 499 17.07 -14.37 -24.85
N LYS A 500 16.05 -15.25 -24.88
CA LYS A 500 15.82 -16.22 -25.94
C LYS A 500 15.43 -15.57 -27.27
N ASP A 501 14.63 -14.51 -27.25
CA ASP A 501 14.19 -13.79 -28.45
C ASP A 501 15.32 -12.93 -29.05
N ILE A 502 16.22 -12.39 -28.21
CA ILE A 502 17.46 -11.71 -28.67
C ILE A 502 18.45 -12.72 -29.26
N ARG A 503 18.52 -13.95 -28.72
CA ARG A 503 19.38 -15.04 -29.22
C ARG A 503 18.92 -15.58 -30.58
N ASP A 504 17.64 -15.44 -30.93
CA ASP A 504 17.10 -15.90 -32.21
C ASP A 504 16.08 -14.89 -32.80
N PRO A 505 16.55 -13.82 -33.47
CA PRO A 505 15.69 -12.76 -33.98
C PRO A 505 14.82 -13.18 -35.18
N LYS A 506 15.13 -14.31 -35.86
CA LYS A 506 14.31 -14.82 -36.97
C LYS A 506 12.94 -15.30 -36.49
N ARG A 507 12.79 -15.57 -35.19
CA ARG A 507 11.53 -15.91 -34.55
C ARG A 507 10.49 -14.79 -34.69
N LEU A 508 10.89 -13.51 -34.66
CA LEU A 508 9.97 -12.36 -34.76
C LEU A 508 9.47 -12.08 -36.19
N LEU A 509 10.10 -12.66 -37.21
CA LEU A 509 9.79 -12.42 -38.62
C LEU A 509 8.73 -13.36 -39.19
N THR A 510 8.28 -14.35 -38.41
CA THR A 510 7.14 -15.17 -38.81
C THR A 510 5.85 -14.38 -38.55
N PRO A 511 4.88 -14.37 -39.50
CA PRO A 511 3.61 -13.63 -39.35
C PRO A 511 2.89 -13.96 -38.05
N GLU A 512 3.03 -15.21 -37.59
CA GLU A 512 2.44 -15.75 -36.37
C GLU A 512 3.06 -15.18 -35.09
N ASN A 513 4.40 -15.02 -35.03
CA ASN A 513 5.08 -14.44 -33.87
C ASN A 513 5.02 -12.91 -33.84
N ALA A 514 5.01 -12.25 -35.01
CA ALA A 514 4.73 -10.82 -35.10
C ALA A 514 3.29 -10.52 -34.65
N ALA A 515 2.33 -11.34 -35.07
CA ALA A 515 0.95 -11.26 -34.60
C ALA A 515 0.82 -11.58 -33.11
N ALA A 516 1.52 -12.59 -32.57
CA ALA A 516 1.50 -12.93 -31.15
C ALA A 516 2.19 -11.87 -30.27
N ALA A 517 3.27 -11.25 -30.74
CA ALA A 517 3.94 -10.12 -30.07
C ALA A 517 3.07 -8.86 -30.11
N LEU A 518 2.41 -8.58 -31.25
CA LEU A 518 1.42 -7.50 -31.38
C LEU A 518 0.16 -7.79 -30.56
N LEU A 519 -0.29 -9.05 -30.47
CA LEU A 519 -1.40 -9.47 -29.62
C LEU A 519 -1.00 -9.38 -28.15
N ALA A 520 0.23 -9.72 -27.77
CA ALA A 520 0.72 -9.59 -26.40
C ALA A 520 0.89 -8.12 -26.01
N LEU A 521 1.33 -7.25 -26.95
CA LEU A 521 1.34 -5.79 -26.78
C LEU A 521 -0.08 -5.21 -26.73
N ALA A 522 -1.02 -5.73 -27.53
CA ALA A 522 -2.43 -5.32 -27.51
C ALA A 522 -3.15 -5.83 -26.24
N LEU A 523 -2.87 -7.06 -25.81
CA LEU A 523 -3.37 -7.67 -24.58
C LEU A 523 -2.65 -7.16 -23.35
N SER A 524 -1.46 -6.57 -23.45
CA SER A 524 -0.84 -5.83 -22.33
C SER A 524 -1.64 -4.58 -21.96
N ARG A 525 -2.58 -4.15 -22.83
CA ARG A 525 -3.60 -3.13 -22.53
C ARG A 525 -4.86 -3.71 -21.88
N VAL A 526 -4.92 -5.03 -21.61
CA VAL A 526 -6.02 -5.74 -20.93
C VAL A 526 -5.47 -6.64 -19.81
N PRO A 527 -5.82 -6.46 -18.52
CA PRO A 527 -4.85 -6.71 -17.44
C PRO A 527 -4.70 -8.16 -16.96
N PHE A 528 -5.06 -9.22 -17.70
CA PHE A 528 -5.07 -10.59 -17.13
C PHE A 528 -4.75 -11.78 -18.06
N GLY A 529 -4.01 -11.59 -19.16
CA GLY A 529 -3.70 -12.68 -20.11
C GLY A 529 -2.93 -13.90 -19.55
N ARG A 530 -2.26 -13.79 -18.40
CA ARG A 530 -1.43 -14.88 -17.84
C ARG A 530 -2.05 -15.65 -16.67
N LEU A 531 -3.16 -15.20 -16.08
CA LEU A 531 -3.82 -15.88 -14.94
C LEU A 531 -4.81 -16.99 -15.35
N VAL A 532 -5.11 -17.13 -16.64
CA VAL A 532 -6.06 -18.11 -17.18
C VAL A 532 -5.51 -19.55 -17.16
N LYS A 533 -4.18 -19.74 -17.21
CA LYS A 533 -3.57 -21.09 -17.26
C LYS A 533 -3.83 -21.93 -16.01
N LYS A 534 -3.79 -21.36 -14.79
CA LYS A 534 -4.00 -22.10 -13.53
C LYS A 534 -5.48 -22.29 -13.15
N GLY A 535 -6.37 -21.40 -13.61
CA GLY A 535 -7.81 -21.52 -13.38
C GLY A 535 -8.48 -22.52 -14.32
N GLY A 536 -7.99 -22.63 -15.56
CA GLY A 536 -8.55 -23.51 -16.59
C GLY A 536 -8.49 -24.99 -16.24
N GLU A 537 -7.43 -25.46 -15.59
CA GLU A 537 -7.31 -26.88 -15.20
C GLU A 537 -8.29 -27.28 -14.09
N ARG A 538 -8.54 -26.40 -13.12
CA ARG A 538 -9.52 -26.64 -12.06
C ARG A 538 -10.95 -26.57 -12.58
N LEU A 539 -11.23 -25.62 -13.47
CA LEU A 539 -12.54 -25.49 -14.12
C LEU A 539 -12.84 -26.67 -15.04
N ARG A 540 -11.82 -27.16 -15.78
CA ARG A 540 -11.92 -28.36 -16.62
C ARG A 540 -12.22 -29.62 -15.80
N LYS A 541 -11.50 -29.83 -14.69
CA LYS A 541 -11.78 -30.94 -13.75
C LYS A 541 -13.18 -30.85 -13.12
N TRP A 542 -13.65 -29.64 -12.85
CA TRP A 542 -14.99 -29.41 -12.31
C TRP A 542 -16.10 -29.63 -13.36
N LEU A 543 -15.89 -29.19 -14.61
CA LEU A 543 -16.80 -29.41 -15.74
C LEU A 543 -16.87 -30.88 -16.15
N GLU A 544 -15.74 -31.61 -16.18
CA GLU A 544 -15.72 -33.06 -16.43
C GLU A 544 -16.49 -33.84 -15.35
N LYS A 545 -16.39 -33.40 -14.08
CA LYS A 545 -17.19 -33.96 -12.96
C LYS A 545 -18.69 -33.70 -13.11
N LEU A 546 -19.08 -32.55 -13.66
CA LEU A 546 -20.48 -32.21 -13.90
C LEU A 546 -21.07 -32.92 -15.13
N LEU A 547 -20.29 -33.06 -16.20
CA LEU A 547 -20.71 -33.74 -17.43
C LEU A 547 -20.87 -35.25 -17.21
N LYS A 548 -19.99 -35.89 -16.43
CA LYS A 548 -20.13 -37.31 -16.06
C LYS A 548 -21.31 -37.59 -15.12
N ARG A 549 -21.86 -36.57 -14.46
CA ARG A 549 -22.99 -36.73 -13.53
C ARG A 549 -24.36 -36.66 -14.22
N LYS A 550 -24.41 -36.43 -15.54
CA LYS A 550 -25.66 -36.15 -16.27
C LYS A 550 -25.98 -37.11 -17.42
N SER A 551 -25.22 -38.19 -17.58
CA SER A 551 -25.46 -39.21 -18.61
C SER A 551 -25.95 -40.54 -18.03
N ARG A 552 -27.24 -40.57 -17.68
CA ARG A 552 -28.24 -41.66 -17.84
C ARG A 552 -29.62 -40.98 -17.71
N PRO A 553 -30.74 -41.51 -18.24
CA PRO A 553 -31.03 -42.83 -18.83
C PRO A 553 -31.66 -42.72 -20.26
N GLU A 554 -32.02 -43.80 -20.98
CA GLU A 554 -33.37 -44.44 -21.00
C GLU A 554 -33.43 -45.69 -21.96
N PRO A 555 -34.54 -46.47 -22.07
CA PRO A 555 -34.54 -47.92 -21.77
C PRO A 555 -35.02 -48.89 -22.89
N ASP A 556 -34.85 -50.19 -22.59
CA ASP A 556 -35.52 -51.45 -23.01
C ASP A 556 -36.12 -51.64 -24.42
N ILE A 557 -35.54 -52.59 -25.16
CA ILE A 557 -36.22 -53.48 -26.12
C ILE A 557 -35.68 -54.91 -25.91
N PRO A 558 -36.52 -55.95 -25.73
CA PRO A 558 -36.06 -57.28 -25.37
C PRO A 558 -35.96 -58.20 -26.60
N HIS A 559 -34.86 -58.96 -26.73
CA HIS A 559 -34.89 -60.29 -27.37
C HIS A 559 -33.84 -61.24 -26.77
N LYS A 560 -34.24 -62.51 -26.73
CA LYS A 560 -33.74 -63.66 -25.96
C LYS A 560 -32.53 -64.36 -26.64
N PRO A 561 -31.94 -65.44 -26.07
CA PRO A 561 -30.50 -65.63 -25.95
C PRO A 561 -29.94 -66.75 -26.85
N VAL A 562 -28.62 -66.81 -27.04
CA VAL A 562 -27.91 -68.03 -27.45
C VAL A 562 -26.52 -68.10 -26.81
N ASP A 563 -26.32 -69.19 -26.08
CA ASP A 563 -25.12 -69.98 -25.74
C ASP A 563 -23.69 -69.45 -25.90
N GLY A 564 -22.85 -69.84 -24.93
CA GLY A 564 -21.57 -70.46 -25.29
C GLY A 564 -20.34 -70.10 -24.45
N ARG A 565 -20.06 -70.98 -23.48
CA ARG A 565 -18.74 -71.58 -23.14
C ARG A 565 -17.50 -70.69 -22.93
N GLU A 566 -17.00 -70.80 -21.69
CA GLU A 566 -15.68 -71.36 -21.30
C GLU A 566 -14.40 -71.03 -22.09
N GLU A 567 -13.45 -70.55 -21.29
CA GLU A 567 -12.02 -70.91 -21.21
C GLU A 567 -10.94 -70.21 -22.06
N LYS A 568 -9.78 -70.11 -21.37
CA LYS A 568 -8.40 -69.74 -21.77
C LYS A 568 -8.13 -68.23 -21.84
N GLY A 569 -7.24 -67.62 -21.06
CA GLY A 569 -6.06 -68.09 -20.33
C GLY A 569 -4.83 -67.45 -20.96
N GLU A 570 -4.12 -66.56 -20.25
CA GLU A 570 -2.75 -66.13 -20.57
C GLU A 570 -2.01 -65.55 -19.33
N PRO A 571 -0.66 -65.57 -19.33
CA PRO A 571 0.18 -65.77 -18.14
C PRO A 571 1.08 -64.59 -17.75
N GLY A 572 1.62 -64.66 -16.53
CA GLY A 572 2.99 -64.23 -16.20
C GLY A 572 3.22 -62.76 -15.82
N LYS A 573 3.42 -62.49 -14.52
CA LYS A 573 4.37 -61.46 -14.03
C LYS A 573 5.10 -61.98 -12.78
N PRO A 574 6.43 -61.79 -12.68
CA PRO A 574 7.26 -62.41 -11.65
C PRO A 574 7.25 -61.66 -10.32
N GLU A 575 7.44 -62.44 -9.24
CA GLU A 575 7.72 -61.99 -7.88
C GLU A 575 9.04 -61.21 -7.80
N GLU A 576 9.03 -60.09 -7.07
CA GLU A 576 10.23 -59.51 -6.49
C GLU A 576 10.06 -59.41 -4.97
N LYS A 577 11.09 -59.91 -4.29
CA LYS A 577 11.15 -60.30 -2.88
C LYS A 577 11.12 -59.10 -1.94
N GLU A 578 10.35 -59.21 -0.87
CA GLU A 578 10.56 -58.42 0.35
C GLU A 578 11.94 -58.73 0.95
N PRO A 579 12.76 -57.73 1.31
CA PRO A 579 13.83 -57.92 2.27
C PRO A 579 13.28 -57.81 3.69
N SER A 580 13.62 -58.82 4.47
CA SER A 580 13.41 -59.00 5.90
C SER A 580 13.72 -57.77 6.76
N LYS A 581 12.84 -57.50 7.73
CA LYS A 581 13.07 -56.60 8.86
C LYS A 581 14.29 -57.05 9.67
N ASN A 582 15.22 -56.13 9.91
CA ASN A 582 16.21 -56.27 10.96
C ASN A 582 15.52 -56.09 12.33
N PRO A 583 15.85 -56.88 13.36
CA PRO A 583 15.25 -56.78 14.70
C PRO A 583 15.71 -55.56 15.52
N GLU A 584 16.46 -54.62 14.94
CA GLU A 584 16.95 -53.42 15.63
C GLU A 584 16.11 -52.16 15.37
N ASP A 585 15.07 -52.25 14.54
CA ASP A 585 14.20 -51.11 14.18
C ASP A 585 12.94 -50.96 15.06
N GLU A 586 12.77 -51.78 16.11
CA GLU A 586 11.56 -51.75 16.95
C GLU A 586 11.53 -50.66 18.04
N ASP A 587 12.60 -49.88 18.23
CA ASP A 587 12.66 -48.78 19.23
C ASP A 587 12.63 -47.36 18.61
N TYR A 588 11.86 -47.13 17.53
CA TYR A 588 11.80 -45.84 16.84
C TYR A 588 10.44 -45.10 16.91
N VAL A 589 10.42 -43.97 17.63
CA VAL A 589 9.28 -43.04 17.73
C VAL A 589 9.63 -41.69 17.06
N HIS A 590 8.96 -41.38 15.96
CA HIS A 590 8.97 -40.07 15.27
C HIS A 590 8.15 -39.06 16.09
N TRP A 591 8.46 -37.76 16.12
CA TRP A 591 7.70 -36.77 16.92
C TRP A 591 6.20 -36.74 16.57
N SER A 592 5.86 -37.14 15.33
CA SER A 592 4.46 -37.31 14.88
C SER A 592 3.70 -38.43 15.61
N LYS A 593 4.39 -39.34 16.30
CA LYS A 593 3.81 -40.39 17.14
C LYS A 593 3.64 -39.96 18.61
N ALA A 594 4.11 -38.78 19.02
CA ALA A 594 3.85 -38.27 20.37
C ALA A 594 2.33 -38.15 20.58
N LYS A 595 1.83 -38.71 21.69
CA LYS A 595 0.41 -38.74 22.04
C LYS A 595 -0.15 -37.32 22.22
N TYR A 596 0.66 -36.43 22.82
CA TYR A 596 0.30 -35.05 23.06
C TYR A 596 1.22 -34.11 22.27
N LYS A 597 0.65 -33.12 21.59
CA LYS A 597 1.39 -32.18 20.72
C LYS A 597 1.03 -30.74 21.05
N GLY A 598 2.00 -29.84 20.93
CA GLY A 598 1.79 -28.40 21.12
C GLY A 598 1.26 -28.07 22.52
N VAL A 599 2.04 -28.43 23.55
CA VAL A 599 1.65 -28.22 24.95
C VAL A 599 2.39 -27.01 25.52
N GLU A 600 1.64 -25.98 25.90
CA GLU A 600 2.16 -24.72 26.44
C GLU A 600 2.04 -24.66 27.97
N LEU A 601 3.13 -24.24 28.63
CA LEU A 601 3.16 -23.91 30.05
C LEU A 601 2.65 -22.49 30.27
N TYR A 602 1.85 -22.27 31.31
CA TYR A 602 1.42 -20.93 31.72
C TYR A 602 1.67 -20.63 33.20
N ASP A 603 1.80 -19.34 33.52
CA ASP A 603 2.01 -18.83 34.89
C ASP A 603 0.68 -18.50 35.60
N SER A 604 0.76 -18.08 36.88
CA SER A 604 -0.41 -17.68 37.68
C SER A 604 -1.25 -16.52 37.10
N ARG A 605 -0.69 -15.77 36.15
CA ARG A 605 -1.37 -14.67 35.43
C ARG A 605 -1.81 -15.10 34.02
N ASN A 606 -1.78 -16.39 33.73
CA ASN A 606 -2.12 -16.99 32.44
C ASN A 606 -1.17 -16.57 31.29
N GLY A 607 0.03 -16.09 31.61
CA GLY A 607 1.09 -15.75 30.66
C GLY A 607 1.85 -16.99 30.16
N ALA A 608 2.24 -17.00 28.89
CA ALA A 608 2.95 -18.13 28.28
C ALA A 608 4.41 -18.21 28.77
N LEU A 609 4.83 -19.40 29.23
CA LEU A 609 6.18 -19.67 29.74
C LEU A 609 7.02 -20.55 28.81
N GLY A 610 6.43 -21.10 27.76
CA GLY A 610 7.09 -21.92 26.75
C GLY A 610 6.26 -23.13 26.33
N GLU A 611 6.49 -23.60 25.11
CA GLU A 611 5.79 -24.73 24.50
C GLU A 611 6.74 -25.92 24.30
N PHE A 612 6.22 -27.14 24.46
CA PHE A 612 6.84 -28.40 24.03
C PHE A 612 6.17 -28.91 22.75
N ASP A 613 6.98 -29.27 21.75
CA ASP A 613 6.47 -29.67 20.43
C ASP A 613 5.72 -31.02 20.51
N GLY A 614 6.22 -31.97 21.32
CA GLY A 614 5.53 -33.22 21.63
C GLY A 614 5.90 -33.79 23.00
N ILE A 615 4.94 -34.45 23.65
CA ILE A 615 5.12 -35.09 24.95
C ILE A 615 4.63 -36.54 24.88
N ASP A 616 5.48 -37.45 25.32
CA ASP A 616 5.15 -38.85 25.57
C ASP A 616 5.31 -39.15 27.05
N VAL A 617 4.18 -39.16 27.77
CA VAL A 617 4.14 -39.39 29.21
C VAL A 617 4.43 -40.85 29.55
N GLU A 618 4.03 -41.79 28.68
CA GLU A 618 4.18 -43.23 28.90
C GLU A 618 5.65 -43.64 28.87
N ASN A 619 6.42 -43.07 27.95
CA ASN A 619 7.87 -43.31 27.84
C ASN A 619 8.72 -42.25 28.56
N GLY A 620 8.09 -41.20 29.11
CA GLY A 620 8.74 -40.10 29.81
C GLY A 620 9.70 -39.30 28.92
N ILE A 621 9.25 -38.84 27.75
CA ILE A 621 10.07 -38.16 26.73
C ILE A 621 9.42 -36.85 26.27
N PHE A 622 10.21 -35.77 26.25
CA PHE A 622 9.92 -34.55 25.50
C PHE A 622 10.54 -34.61 24.10
N TYR A 623 9.72 -34.42 23.07
CA TYR A 623 10.16 -34.31 21.67
C TYR A 623 10.25 -32.85 21.25
N GLU A 624 11.36 -32.49 20.63
CA GLU A 624 11.63 -31.12 20.20
C GLU A 624 12.14 -31.11 18.76
N ALA A 625 11.35 -30.54 17.85
CA ALA A 625 11.71 -30.41 16.43
C ALA A 625 12.37 -29.05 16.20
N LYS A 626 13.50 -29.03 15.50
CA LYS A 626 14.28 -27.81 15.24
C LYS A 626 14.67 -27.77 13.76
N SER A 627 14.54 -26.59 13.17
CA SER A 627 14.94 -26.34 11.79
C SER A 627 16.23 -25.54 11.71
N ALA A 628 17.21 -26.11 11.01
CA ALA A 628 18.51 -25.57 10.65
C ALA A 628 18.45 -24.73 9.36
N GLU A 629 17.30 -24.57 8.70
CA GLU A 629 17.16 -23.72 7.50
C GLU A 629 17.66 -22.28 7.73
N GLY A 630 17.58 -21.80 8.98
CA GLY A 630 18.09 -20.50 9.40
C GLY A 630 19.62 -20.35 9.37
N LEU A 631 20.40 -21.43 9.31
CA LEU A 631 21.87 -21.38 9.21
C LEU A 631 22.35 -20.98 7.81
N ASN A 632 21.54 -21.24 6.78
CA ASN A 632 21.83 -20.86 5.40
C ASN A 632 21.50 -19.38 5.12
N ARG A 633 20.97 -18.65 6.10
CA ARG A 633 20.72 -17.22 5.99
C ARG A 633 22.04 -16.48 6.08
N ILE A 634 22.49 -15.91 4.97
CA ILE A 634 23.71 -15.13 4.89
C ILE A 634 23.42 -13.71 5.36
N HIS A 635 24.27 -13.19 6.24
CA HIS A 635 24.17 -11.82 6.70
C HIS A 635 24.43 -10.86 5.53
N PRO A 636 23.46 -10.01 5.17
CA PRO A 636 23.46 -9.28 3.90
C PRO A 636 24.56 -8.21 3.79
N LYS A 637 25.23 -7.86 4.89
CA LYS A 637 26.35 -6.90 4.90
C LYS A 637 27.75 -7.56 4.83
N THR A 638 27.89 -8.79 5.29
CA THR A 638 29.21 -9.43 5.49
C THR A 638 29.44 -10.64 4.59
N GLY A 639 28.40 -11.16 3.93
CA GLY A 639 28.51 -12.33 3.06
C GLY A 639 28.79 -13.65 3.79
N LYS A 640 28.81 -13.63 5.13
CA LYS A 640 28.98 -14.81 6.00
C LYS A 640 27.63 -15.25 6.59
N PRO A 641 27.47 -16.51 7.00
CA PRO A 641 26.26 -16.96 7.70
C PRO A 641 25.90 -16.03 8.87
N GLN A 642 24.61 -15.73 9.02
CA GLN A 642 24.07 -14.79 10.01
C GLN A 642 24.32 -15.25 11.46
N GLN A 643 24.46 -16.55 11.65
CA GLN A 643 24.88 -17.15 12.90
C GLN A 643 25.68 -18.41 12.57
N THR A 644 26.67 -18.74 13.40
CA THR A 644 27.40 -19.99 13.26
C THR A 644 26.55 -21.18 13.73
N PRO A 645 26.88 -22.42 13.31
CA PRO A 645 26.25 -23.62 13.88
C PRO A 645 26.23 -23.63 15.41
N GLN A 646 27.32 -23.21 16.07
CA GLN A 646 27.39 -23.10 17.53
C GLN A 646 26.44 -22.05 18.10
N GLN A 647 26.34 -20.87 17.50
CA GLN A 647 25.41 -19.84 17.97
C GLN A 647 23.95 -20.28 17.81
N PHE A 648 23.65 -21.02 16.74
CA PHE A 648 22.33 -21.61 16.52
C PHE A 648 22.02 -22.68 17.57
N THR A 649 22.90 -23.65 17.80
CA THR A 649 22.68 -24.74 18.75
C THR A 649 22.64 -24.25 20.20
N ASP A 650 23.49 -23.28 20.56
CA ASP A 650 23.44 -22.62 21.87
C ASP A 650 22.07 -21.97 22.11
N LYS A 651 21.50 -21.29 21.10
CA LYS A 651 20.20 -20.64 21.22
C LYS A 651 19.04 -21.64 21.22
N GLN A 652 19.03 -22.58 20.26
CA GLN A 652 17.88 -23.43 20.00
C GLN A 652 17.82 -24.68 20.87
N LEU A 653 18.97 -25.23 21.24
CA LEU A 653 19.06 -26.42 22.07
C LEU A 653 19.36 -26.03 23.52
N TYR A 654 20.45 -25.32 23.80
CA TYR A 654 20.86 -25.07 25.19
C TYR A 654 19.95 -24.05 25.91
N GLN A 655 19.91 -22.79 25.47
CA GLN A 655 19.21 -21.72 26.20
C GLN A 655 17.70 -21.94 26.32
N LYS A 656 17.05 -22.38 25.22
CA LYS A 656 15.62 -22.66 25.23
C LYS A 656 15.27 -23.82 26.15
N THR A 657 16.05 -24.91 26.12
CA THR A 657 15.79 -26.09 26.97
C THR A 657 16.03 -25.78 28.44
N LYS A 658 17.12 -25.08 28.77
CA LYS A 658 17.38 -24.57 30.12
C LYS A 658 16.22 -23.74 30.65
N THR A 659 15.75 -22.78 29.84
CA THR A 659 14.62 -21.91 30.22
C THR A 659 13.35 -22.72 30.44
N ARG A 660 13.06 -23.70 29.57
CA ARG A 660 11.88 -24.57 29.69
C ARG A 660 11.93 -25.46 30.92
N ILE A 661 13.08 -26.07 31.23
CA ILE A 661 13.26 -26.88 32.44
C ILE A 661 13.01 -26.01 33.69
N ASN A 662 13.64 -24.85 33.78
CA ASN A 662 13.46 -23.96 34.93
C ASN A 662 12.01 -23.47 35.05
N ASN A 663 11.39 -23.08 33.94
CA ASN A 663 10.00 -22.64 33.95
C ASN A 663 9.04 -23.78 34.34
N LEU A 664 9.27 -25.01 33.86
CA LEU A 664 8.49 -26.20 34.22
C LEU A 664 8.56 -26.50 35.73
N MET A 665 9.75 -26.36 36.32
CA MET A 665 9.99 -26.71 37.72
C MET A 665 9.58 -25.61 38.69
N GLU A 666 9.77 -24.33 38.33
CA GLU A 666 9.69 -23.22 39.28
C GLU A 666 8.50 -22.27 39.06
N LYS A 667 7.97 -22.17 37.83
CA LYS A 667 7.04 -21.08 37.46
C LYS A 667 5.70 -21.51 36.92
N ALA A 668 5.64 -22.67 36.25
CA ALA A 668 4.42 -23.16 35.63
C ALA A 668 3.38 -23.53 36.70
N VAL A 669 2.14 -23.09 36.49
CA VAL A 669 0.98 -23.46 37.33
C VAL A 669 0.03 -24.42 36.61
N GLY A 670 0.18 -24.59 35.29
CA GLY A 670 -0.60 -25.53 34.50
C GLY A 670 -0.12 -25.64 33.04
N THR A 671 -0.77 -26.52 32.31
CA THR A 671 -0.58 -26.77 30.86
C THR A 671 -1.84 -26.39 30.08
N ARG A 672 -1.68 -25.92 28.84
CA ARG A 672 -2.78 -25.67 27.90
C ARG A 672 -2.39 -26.03 26.47
N THR A 673 -3.38 -26.29 25.61
CA THR A 673 -3.14 -26.58 24.19
C THR A 673 -2.77 -25.31 23.43
N THR A 674 -1.82 -25.41 22.50
CA THR A 674 -1.62 -24.38 21.47
C THR A 674 -2.66 -24.53 20.35
N PRO A 675 -2.83 -23.52 19.46
CA PRO A 675 -3.82 -23.58 18.38
C PRO A 675 -3.66 -24.77 17.43
N ASP A 676 -2.45 -25.31 17.30
CA ASP A 676 -2.12 -26.47 16.47
C ASP A 676 -1.91 -27.77 17.30
N GLY A 677 -2.19 -27.72 18.61
CA GLY A 677 -1.98 -28.81 19.57
C GLY A 677 -3.12 -29.83 19.63
N THR A 678 -2.92 -30.91 20.40
CA THR A 678 -3.95 -31.94 20.62
C THR A 678 -5.03 -31.46 21.59
N SER A 679 -6.28 -31.89 21.37
CA SER A 679 -7.41 -31.53 22.25
C SER A 679 -7.29 -32.10 23.65
N GLU A 680 -6.63 -33.25 23.80
CA GLU A 680 -6.23 -33.84 25.07
C GLU A 680 -4.76 -33.50 25.33
N ILE A 681 -4.43 -33.12 26.56
CA ILE A 681 -3.08 -32.73 27.00
C ILE A 681 -2.82 -33.27 28.41
N PRO A 682 -1.55 -33.52 28.78
CA PRO A 682 -1.21 -34.00 30.11
C PRO A 682 -1.27 -32.85 31.13
N SER A 683 -1.51 -33.18 32.40
CA SER A 683 -1.44 -32.21 33.49
C SER A 683 0.01 -31.77 33.75
N LEU A 684 0.18 -30.70 34.53
CA LEU A 684 1.52 -30.25 34.90
C LEU A 684 2.26 -31.31 35.74
N GLU A 685 1.54 -31.99 36.62
CA GLU A 685 2.04 -33.06 37.48
C GLU A 685 2.57 -34.24 36.65
N ASP A 686 1.85 -34.61 35.59
CA ASP A 686 2.21 -35.73 34.70
C ASP A 686 3.56 -35.50 33.99
N ILE A 687 3.88 -34.24 33.69
CA ILE A 687 5.08 -33.90 32.89
C ILE A 687 6.26 -33.45 33.76
N LYS A 688 6.03 -33.08 35.03
CA LYS A 688 7.08 -32.65 35.97
C LYS A 688 8.09 -33.75 36.31
N SER A 689 7.72 -35.01 36.15
CA SER A 689 8.60 -36.17 36.39
C SER A 689 9.47 -36.52 35.17
N ILE A 690 9.20 -35.96 34.00
CA ILE A 690 9.90 -36.27 32.75
C ILE A 690 11.31 -35.69 32.78
N ARG A 691 12.31 -36.53 32.47
CA ARG A 691 13.74 -36.16 32.47
C ARG A 691 14.44 -36.38 31.14
N ARG A 692 13.75 -36.90 30.11
CA ARG A 692 14.36 -37.21 28.82
C ARG A 692 13.91 -36.22 27.74
N PHE A 693 14.87 -35.64 27.03
CA PHE A 693 14.66 -34.80 25.85
C PHE A 693 15.24 -35.48 24.62
N GLN A 694 14.44 -35.57 23.56
CA GLN A 694 14.86 -36.05 22.26
C GLN A 694 14.64 -34.95 21.21
N PHE A 695 15.75 -34.40 20.72
CA PHE A 695 15.76 -33.40 19.68
C PHE A 695 15.77 -34.04 18.29
N GLN A 696 15.08 -33.41 17.36
CA GLN A 696 15.12 -33.74 15.93
C GLN A 696 15.51 -32.49 15.16
N LEU A 697 16.61 -32.59 14.41
CA LEU A 697 17.16 -31.49 13.63
C LEU A 697 17.17 -31.88 12.15
N ASP A 698 16.59 -31.05 11.30
CA ASP A 698 16.49 -31.28 9.85
C ASP A 698 17.84 -31.10 9.10
N GLY A 699 18.80 -30.41 9.71
CA GLY A 699 20.16 -30.21 9.19
C GLY A 699 21.13 -31.30 9.65
N ASP A 700 22.06 -31.68 8.77
CA ASP A 700 23.01 -32.76 9.03
C ASP A 700 24.41 -32.47 8.46
N SER A 701 25.07 -31.40 8.94
CA SER A 701 26.47 -31.11 8.59
C SER A 701 27.43 -31.52 9.72
N PRO A 702 28.70 -31.89 9.43
CA PRO A 702 29.69 -32.22 10.46
C PRO A 702 29.88 -31.12 11.51
N GLU A 703 29.88 -29.85 11.09
CA GLU A 703 30.02 -28.69 11.97
C GLU A 703 28.80 -28.52 12.87
N LEU A 704 27.61 -28.81 12.35
CA LEU A 704 26.36 -28.75 13.09
C LEU A 704 26.25 -29.88 14.12
N ARG A 705 26.72 -31.09 13.79
CA ARG A 705 26.81 -32.21 14.73
C ARG A 705 27.73 -31.87 15.91
N ALA A 706 28.94 -31.38 15.62
CA ALA A 706 29.89 -30.97 16.66
C ALA A 706 29.33 -29.84 17.54
N ALA A 707 28.70 -28.84 16.94
CA ALA A 707 28.10 -27.71 17.65
C ALA A 707 26.90 -28.11 18.53
N ALA A 708 26.10 -29.05 18.07
CA ALA A 708 24.97 -29.58 18.82
C ALA A 708 25.47 -30.39 20.02
N GLU A 709 26.47 -31.27 19.83
CA GLU A 709 27.04 -32.06 20.92
C GLU A 709 27.66 -31.17 22.01
N ASN A 710 28.34 -30.09 21.64
CA ASN A 710 28.82 -29.09 22.59
C ASN A 710 27.69 -28.48 23.43
N SER A 711 26.54 -28.19 22.80
CA SER A 711 25.37 -27.62 23.48
C SER A 711 24.70 -28.64 24.41
N LEU A 712 24.60 -29.90 23.97
CA LEU A 712 24.05 -30.98 24.79
C LEU A 712 24.94 -31.32 25.97
N ASN A 713 26.28 -31.30 25.81
CA ASN A 713 27.21 -31.50 26.92
C ASN A 713 27.06 -30.44 28.00
N ARG A 714 26.83 -29.18 27.61
CA ARG A 714 26.50 -28.11 28.57
C ARG A 714 25.18 -28.36 29.29
N LEU A 715 24.15 -28.84 28.58
CA LEU A 715 22.89 -29.24 29.22
C LEU A 715 23.10 -30.40 30.21
N ARG A 716 23.90 -31.42 29.86
CA ARG A 716 24.20 -32.56 30.74
C ARG A 716 24.99 -32.14 32.00
N GLN A 717 25.89 -31.17 31.87
CA GLN A 717 26.63 -30.62 33.01
C GLN A 717 25.71 -29.84 33.96
N GLU A 718 24.77 -29.06 33.41
CA GLU A 718 23.88 -28.21 34.20
C GLU A 718 22.68 -28.97 34.77
N PHE A 719 22.21 -30.00 34.06
CA PHE A 719 21.08 -30.85 34.44
C PHE A 719 21.51 -32.31 34.40
N PRO A 720 22.31 -32.79 35.39
CA PRO A 720 22.88 -34.14 35.40
C PRO A 720 21.82 -35.25 35.47
N ASP A 721 20.65 -34.95 36.05
CA ASP A 721 19.54 -35.90 36.16
C ASP A 721 18.68 -35.98 34.87
N TYR A 722 19.01 -35.18 33.85
CA TYR A 722 18.31 -35.16 32.57
C TYR A 722 19.14 -35.83 31.47
N THR A 723 18.45 -36.57 30.61
CA THR A 723 19.06 -37.21 29.43
C THR A 723 18.68 -36.43 28.17
N PHE A 724 19.69 -36.03 27.39
CA PHE A 724 19.50 -35.29 26.14
C PHE A 724 20.08 -36.08 24.95
N SER A 725 19.23 -36.39 23.97
CA SER A 725 19.61 -37.05 22.71
C SER A 725 19.17 -36.20 21.52
N ILE A 726 19.88 -36.35 20.39
CA ILE A 726 19.56 -35.64 19.15
C ILE A 726 19.67 -36.57 17.94
N ARG A 727 18.76 -36.40 16.98
CA ARG A 727 18.83 -37.02 15.65
C ARG A 727 18.93 -35.94 14.59
N PHE A 728 19.78 -36.18 13.59
CA PHE A 728 20.05 -35.25 12.48
C PHE A 728 19.42 -35.76 11.18
N GLY A 729 19.12 -34.84 10.26
CA GLY A 729 18.59 -35.14 8.93
C GLY A 729 17.13 -35.59 8.90
N VAL A 730 16.37 -35.36 9.97
CA VAL A 730 14.96 -35.75 10.07
C VAL A 730 14.08 -34.61 9.57
N LYS A 731 13.31 -34.83 8.49
CA LYS A 731 12.43 -33.82 7.86
C LYS A 731 10.97 -34.02 8.21
#